data_AF-A0A945S0W7-F1
#
_entry.id   AF-A0A945S0W7-F1
#
_cell.length_a   1.000
_cell.length_b   1.000
_cell.length_c   1.000
_cell.angle_alpha   90.00
_cell.angle_beta   90.00
_cell.angle_gamma   90.00
#
_symmetry.space_group_name_H-M   'P 1'
#
loop_
_entity.id
_entity.type
_entity.pdbx_description
1 polymer ?
#
loop_
_entity_poly.entity_id
_entity_poly.type
_entity_poly.pdbx_seq_one_letter_code
_entity_poly.pdbx_strand_id
1 'polypeptide(L)'
;MKLPAGSSRAGEAPGWGALYRCVRVLLLLLPAGCVLVERREVLLGGPSPLPPPSLETVPEPSPLRLDGVAPELALALLVWQADPIDAGGEGRALGPSEERHVRKLNRAVCTARANHLIHEYRPLLALDSGGRLLFRPTRIGPRKDAAATHRSLLQLRDEIRGGFRIRPAGGDPDVERRLGLSRAASFKAWLAKRPEGLLVSGAPSPFLSNRDALEGALASLQVKRDIVGVLSEADRLAADGAVEKAFRLVRHFDAQPEVAAAMARIGDTVTEPRLHETTESLARAFVSAQLAKWRSAVTAWSQSANAVDGEEARIGVQRAIGDFEKRIVEVYKGCVRDARLANALREQRQALRSGLFELALVRASLAKDDLVRLVDAQRAWDAFDVLEEQNRSVLETIVDGENVYGLTDSWCPTLQPVAEQAVHRALFPIFAQVLPSAFEAYLRTADRQVSNFLRHGTSLALCAMLEAMVMDADEEELPKSVRSRLPELKQRRRKSTRFFLDKIAGRRVIVEAFSCGIPGLGKAYGNDLVAALTERVKAAGAGAFVDVRGAGEEAPSADDYVIAEGHIADFHADEITEVETMRLEQRWGKIEEQVNPTYGRLMPGGGEDKRPVRFRQVLSEHVINQRTVERIAHIRLTFRVRHRNAEDFGEVNEFFRRSFVQEGSHPFRDVRTLQAAVTFDRDTLHPEAPPPPLRKDRIWTPAEMLDWGRRQSLEQVGKALLLRLRSYPLNLATEASALATRDDWAEASNKWGFCHAYLTQSPGPPSPGDRVTAAADRAPDREVPPIHAGSQLDSALLSLRGTVFADMVNATRRFLEAEPN
;
A
#
# COMPACT_ATOMS: atom_id res chain seq x y z
N MET A 1 -1.62 -51.46 -22.93
CA MET A 1 -1.58 -51.72 -24.39
C MET A 1 -0.89 -50.53 -25.07
N LYS A 2 -0.32 -50.75 -26.27
CA LYS A 2 0.72 -49.96 -26.98
C LYS A 2 0.71 -48.40 -26.93
N LEU A 3 1.94 -47.87 -26.75
CA LEU A 3 2.51 -46.54 -27.11
C LEU A 3 2.67 -46.40 -28.67
N PRO A 4 3.30 -45.34 -29.27
CA PRO A 4 4.03 -44.14 -28.77
C PRO A 4 3.48 -42.81 -29.39
N ALA A 5 4.14 -41.63 -29.53
CA ALA A 5 5.43 -40.99 -29.15
C ALA A 5 5.25 -39.43 -29.22
N GLY A 6 6.20 -38.55 -28.85
CA GLY A 6 7.47 -38.70 -28.12
C GLY A 6 8.27 -37.38 -27.97
N SER A 7 9.05 -37.27 -26.87
CA SER A 7 10.21 -36.35 -26.58
C SER A 7 10.07 -34.82 -26.71
N SER A 8 10.62 -33.96 -25.82
CA SER A 8 11.54 -34.11 -24.67
C SER A 8 11.25 -33.02 -23.61
N ARG A 9 11.11 -33.30 -22.30
CA ARG A 9 12.16 -33.42 -21.25
C ARG A 9 13.10 -32.19 -21.16
N ALA A 10 13.44 -31.64 -19.99
CA ALA A 10 13.11 -31.89 -18.56
C ALA A 10 13.16 -30.50 -17.82
N GLY A 11 12.70 -30.26 -16.59
CA GLY A 11 12.65 -31.01 -15.31
C GLY A 11 13.22 -30.07 -14.23
N GLU A 12 12.39 -29.37 -13.47
CA GLU A 12 11.94 -29.72 -12.10
C GLU A 12 12.96 -29.49 -10.96
N ALA A 13 12.77 -28.35 -10.27
CA ALA A 13 12.62 -28.24 -8.80
C ALA A 13 13.84 -28.59 -7.88
N PRO A 14 13.74 -28.41 -6.54
CA PRO A 14 13.65 -27.08 -5.92
C PRO A 14 14.53 -26.89 -4.65
N GLY A 15 14.63 -25.64 -4.17
CA GLY A 15 14.52 -25.36 -2.73
C GLY A 15 15.68 -24.65 -2.03
N TRP A 16 15.31 -23.92 -0.97
CA TRP A 16 16.11 -23.42 0.16
C TRP A 16 17.27 -22.45 -0.17
N GLY A 17 17.46 -21.33 0.52
CA GLY A 17 16.73 -20.78 1.67
C GLY A 17 17.12 -19.31 1.92
N ALA A 18 16.55 -18.72 2.96
CA ALA A 18 16.65 -17.29 3.26
C ALA A 18 18.05 -16.84 3.77
N LEU A 19 18.14 -15.52 4.04
CA LEU A 19 19.17 -14.79 4.81
C LEU A 19 20.37 -14.24 4.03
N TYR A 20 20.13 -13.09 3.37
CA TYR A 20 21.15 -12.04 3.23
C TYR A 20 20.84 -10.88 4.18
N ARG A 21 21.39 -10.94 5.40
CA ARG A 21 21.54 -9.76 6.28
C ARG A 21 22.82 -9.87 7.13
N CYS A 22 23.42 -8.69 7.30
CA CYS A 22 24.26 -8.28 8.42
C CYS A 22 25.80 -8.56 8.40
N VAL A 23 26.51 -7.45 8.67
CA VAL A 23 27.84 -7.31 9.28
C VAL A 23 29.10 -7.47 8.39
N ARG A 24 29.40 -6.35 7.74
CA ARG A 24 30.72 -5.70 7.75
C ARG A 24 31.06 -5.28 9.20
N VAL A 25 32.23 -5.62 9.77
CA VAL A 25 32.94 -4.86 10.84
C VAL A 25 34.34 -5.45 11.19
N LEU A 26 35.35 -4.57 11.10
CA LEU A 26 36.64 -4.43 11.83
C LEU A 26 37.69 -5.56 12.07
N LEU A 27 38.90 -5.26 11.55
CA LEU A 27 40.18 -4.99 12.25
C LEU A 27 40.85 -5.99 13.24
N LEU A 28 42.16 -6.19 12.96
CA LEU A 28 43.32 -6.25 13.86
C LEU A 28 43.37 -7.32 14.98
N LEU A 29 44.38 -8.20 14.92
CA LEU A 29 45.61 -8.09 15.74
C LEU A 29 46.64 -9.20 15.41
N LEU A 30 47.93 -8.82 15.42
CA LEU A 30 49.13 -9.69 15.52
C LEU A 30 49.26 -10.25 16.97
N PRO A 31 50.14 -11.22 17.34
CA PRO A 31 51.46 -11.53 16.74
C PRO A 31 51.96 -13.02 16.79
N ALA A 32 53.22 -13.24 16.34
CA ALA A 32 54.15 -14.35 16.66
C ALA A 32 53.76 -15.82 16.30
N GLY A 33 54.71 -16.74 16.00
CA GLY A 33 56.16 -16.62 15.83
C GLY A 33 56.88 -17.97 15.72
N CYS A 34 58.12 -17.97 15.19
CA CYS A 34 59.14 -19.03 15.20
C CYS A 34 58.90 -20.30 14.34
N VAL A 35 59.82 -20.86 13.53
CA VAL A 35 61.31 -21.04 13.50
C VAL A 35 61.79 -22.36 14.10
N LEU A 36 62.37 -23.19 13.22
CA LEU A 36 63.50 -24.16 13.32
C LEU A 36 63.44 -24.99 12.01
N VAL A 37 64.42 -25.11 11.11
CA VAL A 37 65.89 -25.28 11.20
C VAL A 37 66.30 -26.56 11.92
N GLU A 38 66.83 -27.52 11.17
CA GLU A 38 68.03 -28.25 11.61
C GLU A 38 68.92 -28.68 10.44
N ARG A 39 70.13 -29.16 10.76
CA ARG A 39 71.34 -29.13 9.94
C ARG A 39 72.23 -30.31 10.31
N ARG A 40 73.01 -30.87 9.37
CA ARG A 40 74.34 -31.53 9.52
C ARG A 40 74.83 -31.95 8.12
N GLU A 41 76.03 -31.64 7.63
CA GLU A 41 77.42 -32.00 8.09
C GLU A 41 77.76 -33.49 7.86
N VAL A 42 78.97 -33.92 7.45
CA VAL A 42 80.15 -33.26 6.84
C VAL A 42 81.16 -34.33 6.32
N LEU A 43 81.84 -34.06 5.19
CA LEU A 43 83.17 -34.55 4.72
C LEU A 43 83.60 -36.04 4.55
N LEU A 44 84.57 -36.17 3.61
CA LEU A 44 85.69 -37.14 3.43
C LEU A 44 85.53 -38.40 2.53
N GLY A 45 86.46 -38.52 1.55
CA GLY A 45 86.78 -39.76 0.83
C GLY A 45 87.15 -39.60 -0.67
N GLY A 46 88.45 -39.64 -1.01
CA GLY A 46 88.93 -39.95 -2.38
C GLY A 46 89.02 -41.48 -2.60
N PRO A 47 89.51 -42.01 -3.75
CA PRO A 47 90.44 -41.39 -4.72
C PRO A 47 89.99 -41.48 -6.21
N SER A 48 90.87 -41.05 -7.13
CA SER A 48 90.74 -41.20 -8.60
C SER A 48 91.27 -42.56 -9.09
N PRO A 49 90.91 -43.03 -10.31
CA PRO A 49 91.78 -42.71 -11.46
C PRO A 49 91.07 -42.40 -12.80
N LEU A 50 91.64 -41.42 -13.52
CA LEU A 50 91.85 -41.33 -14.99
C LEU A 50 90.70 -41.63 -15.98
N PRO A 51 90.39 -40.65 -16.86
CA PRO A 51 90.34 -40.87 -18.31
C PRO A 51 91.72 -40.62 -18.95
N PRO A 52 92.02 -41.31 -20.06
CA PRO A 52 92.72 -40.67 -21.18
C PRO A 52 92.15 -41.12 -22.54
N PRO A 53 92.50 -40.46 -23.66
CA PRO A 53 92.49 -39.00 -23.83
C PRO A 53 91.78 -38.58 -25.14
N SER A 54 91.58 -37.26 -25.31
CA SER A 54 91.60 -36.50 -26.59
C SER A 54 90.74 -36.97 -27.78
N LEU A 55 90.00 -36.02 -28.37
CA LEU A 55 90.45 -35.35 -29.60
C LEU A 55 89.68 -34.03 -29.87
N GLU A 56 90.45 -33.06 -30.37
CA GLU A 56 90.04 -31.87 -31.15
C GLU A 56 88.94 -30.93 -30.62
N THR A 57 89.41 -29.86 -29.97
CA THR A 57 88.67 -28.60 -29.81
C THR A 57 88.49 -27.89 -31.17
N VAL A 58 87.28 -27.91 -31.71
CA VAL A 58 86.82 -26.91 -32.69
C VAL A 58 86.62 -25.59 -31.94
N PRO A 59 87.07 -24.43 -32.45
CA PRO A 59 86.89 -23.14 -31.77
C PRO A 59 85.41 -22.72 -31.78
N GLU A 60 84.90 -22.27 -30.63
CA GLU A 60 83.59 -21.62 -30.56
C GLU A 60 83.56 -20.38 -31.49
N PRO A 61 82.47 -20.16 -32.26
CA PRO A 61 82.32 -18.93 -33.02
C PRO A 61 82.06 -17.76 -32.05
N SER A 62 83.00 -16.82 -32.00
CA SER A 62 82.93 -15.61 -31.17
C SER A 62 81.59 -14.89 -31.30
N PRO A 63 80.97 -14.42 -30.18
CA PRO A 63 79.74 -13.63 -30.26
C PRO A 63 79.98 -12.33 -31.01
N LEU A 64 79.03 -11.94 -31.87
CA LEU A 64 79.09 -10.70 -32.63
C LEU A 64 79.14 -9.50 -31.67
N ARG A 65 80.10 -8.59 -31.87
CA ARG A 65 80.09 -7.29 -31.18
C ARG A 65 78.95 -6.42 -31.72
N LEU A 66 77.93 -6.23 -30.90
CA LEU A 66 76.75 -5.41 -31.18
C LEU A 66 76.95 -3.92 -30.86
N ASP A 67 78.16 -3.52 -30.48
CA ASP A 67 78.49 -2.13 -30.13
C ASP A 67 78.22 -1.19 -31.31
N GLY A 68 77.46 -0.11 -31.06
CA GLY A 68 77.07 0.88 -32.07
C GLY A 68 75.93 0.45 -33.01
N VAL A 69 75.35 -0.74 -32.87
CA VAL A 69 74.17 -1.16 -33.64
C VAL A 69 72.90 -0.60 -33.00
N ALA A 70 71.93 -0.15 -33.81
CA ALA A 70 70.61 0.25 -33.31
C ALA A 70 69.97 -0.88 -32.47
N PRO A 71 69.40 -0.63 -31.28
CA PRO A 71 68.85 -1.67 -30.39
C PRO A 71 67.87 -2.63 -31.07
N GLU A 72 67.11 -2.12 -32.03
CA GLU A 72 66.15 -2.82 -32.88
C GLU A 72 66.85 -3.87 -33.76
N LEU A 73 67.90 -3.45 -34.46
CA LEU A 73 68.70 -4.28 -35.36
C LEU A 73 69.58 -5.27 -34.56
N ALA A 74 70.11 -4.86 -33.41
CA ALA A 74 70.83 -5.74 -32.49
C ALA A 74 69.93 -6.88 -31.97
N LEU A 75 68.69 -6.56 -31.60
CA LEU A 75 67.67 -7.55 -31.22
C LEU A 75 67.33 -8.49 -32.41
N ALA A 76 67.17 -7.94 -33.61
CA ALA A 76 66.88 -8.71 -34.81
C ALA A 76 67.95 -9.76 -35.12
N LEU A 77 69.22 -9.37 -35.03
CA LEU A 77 70.37 -10.22 -35.31
C LEU A 77 70.51 -11.35 -34.28
N LEU A 78 70.33 -11.04 -32.98
CA LEU A 78 70.37 -12.05 -31.92
C LEU A 78 69.24 -13.08 -32.06
N VAL A 79 68.03 -12.65 -32.43
CA VAL A 79 66.89 -13.55 -32.63
C VAL A 79 67.06 -14.40 -33.89
N TRP A 80 67.62 -13.83 -34.96
CA TRP A 80 67.94 -14.58 -36.18
C TRP A 80 68.97 -15.69 -35.92
N GLN A 81 70.00 -15.41 -35.13
CA GLN A 81 71.02 -16.40 -34.76
C GLN A 81 70.51 -17.54 -33.87
N ALA A 82 69.42 -17.29 -33.13
CA ALA A 82 68.75 -18.28 -32.28
C ALA A 82 67.62 -19.04 -33.01
N ASP A 83 67.31 -18.70 -34.27
CA ASP A 83 66.20 -19.28 -35.02
C ASP A 83 66.65 -20.50 -35.85
N PRO A 84 66.27 -21.74 -35.50
CA PRO A 84 66.86 -22.95 -36.08
C PRO A 84 66.42 -23.26 -37.52
N ILE A 85 65.50 -22.49 -38.12
CA ILE A 85 64.75 -22.91 -39.31
C ILE A 85 65.43 -22.58 -40.65
N ASP A 86 66.26 -21.53 -40.75
CA ASP A 86 66.91 -21.10 -42.01
C ASP A 86 68.45 -21.02 -41.91
N ALA A 87 69.04 -21.55 -40.81
CA ALA A 87 70.48 -21.47 -40.50
C ALA A 87 71.23 -22.82 -40.61
N GLY A 88 70.85 -23.67 -41.55
CA GLY A 88 71.66 -24.84 -41.94
C GLY A 88 71.91 -25.91 -40.87
N GLY A 89 71.08 -26.00 -39.83
CA GLY A 89 71.12 -27.05 -38.81
C GLY A 89 71.80 -26.67 -37.48
N GLU A 90 72.49 -25.53 -37.38
CA GLU A 90 73.14 -25.08 -36.15
C GLU A 90 72.43 -23.88 -35.51
N GLY A 91 71.20 -24.10 -35.01
CA GLY A 91 70.55 -23.15 -34.11
C GLY A 91 71.28 -23.09 -32.77
N ARG A 92 72.07 -22.04 -32.52
CA ARG A 92 72.78 -21.87 -31.24
C ARG A 92 71.81 -21.48 -30.14
N ALA A 93 71.69 -22.32 -29.11
CA ALA A 93 70.97 -21.96 -27.88
C ALA A 93 71.64 -20.74 -27.22
N LEU A 94 70.85 -19.71 -26.91
CA LEU A 94 71.34 -18.50 -26.24
C LEU A 94 71.77 -18.82 -24.81
N GLY A 95 72.96 -18.36 -24.41
CA GLY A 95 73.43 -18.52 -23.04
C GLY A 95 72.67 -17.62 -22.03
N PRO A 96 72.69 -17.92 -20.71
CA PRO A 96 71.96 -17.14 -19.69
C PRO A 96 72.37 -15.65 -19.55
N SER A 97 73.48 -15.26 -20.17
CA SER A 97 73.92 -13.85 -20.30
C SER A 97 73.32 -13.20 -21.55
N GLU A 98 73.35 -13.90 -22.69
CA GLU A 98 72.77 -13.48 -23.97
C GLU A 98 71.24 -13.37 -23.85
N GLU A 99 70.55 -14.31 -23.18
CA GLU A 99 69.13 -14.17 -22.86
C GLU A 99 68.82 -12.91 -22.04
N ARG A 100 69.64 -12.59 -21.03
CA ARG A 100 69.48 -11.36 -20.23
C ARG A 100 69.70 -10.12 -21.09
N HIS A 101 70.63 -10.17 -22.04
CA HIS A 101 70.88 -9.09 -22.98
C HIS A 101 69.72 -8.91 -23.98
N VAL A 102 69.19 -9.99 -24.56
CA VAL A 102 67.98 -10.01 -25.40
C VAL A 102 66.78 -9.45 -24.65
N ARG A 103 66.55 -9.86 -23.39
CA ARG A 103 65.48 -9.29 -22.54
C ARG A 103 65.66 -7.79 -22.29
N LYS A 104 66.91 -7.31 -22.10
CA LYS A 104 67.22 -5.88 -21.91
C LYS A 104 67.00 -5.06 -23.19
N LEU A 105 67.48 -5.54 -24.34
CA LEU A 105 67.25 -4.92 -25.66
C LEU A 105 65.76 -4.87 -26.01
N ASN A 106 65.04 -5.99 -25.84
CA ASN A 106 63.60 -6.07 -26.08
C ASN A 106 62.83 -5.03 -25.24
N ARG A 107 63.20 -4.85 -23.96
CA ARG A 107 62.61 -3.81 -23.10
C ARG A 107 62.92 -2.40 -23.61
N ALA A 108 64.15 -2.13 -24.06
CA ALA A 108 64.53 -0.83 -24.60
C ALA A 108 63.74 -0.48 -25.88
N VAL A 109 63.69 -1.40 -26.85
CA VAL A 109 62.95 -1.27 -28.12
C VAL A 109 61.45 -1.05 -27.86
N CYS A 110 60.85 -1.85 -26.97
CA CYS A 110 59.45 -1.68 -26.57
C CYS A 110 59.19 -0.31 -25.91
N THR A 111 60.12 0.21 -25.11
CA THR A 111 60.01 1.53 -24.48
C THR A 111 60.14 2.67 -25.50
N ALA A 112 61.09 2.57 -26.43
CA ALA A 112 61.27 3.55 -27.50
C ALA A 112 60.02 3.64 -28.39
N ARG A 113 59.44 2.49 -28.79
CA ARG A 113 58.18 2.45 -29.52
C ARG A 113 57.02 3.03 -28.73
N ALA A 114 56.89 2.70 -27.45
CA ALA A 114 55.83 3.24 -26.60
C ALA A 114 55.91 4.77 -26.51
N ASN A 115 57.12 5.34 -26.41
CA ASN A 115 57.33 6.79 -26.46
C ASN A 115 56.96 7.41 -27.81
N HIS A 116 57.26 6.74 -28.93
CA HIS A 116 56.85 7.21 -30.27
C HIS A 116 55.32 7.25 -30.41
N LEU A 117 54.62 6.17 -30.03
CA LEU A 117 53.16 6.12 -29.99
C LEU A 117 52.57 7.20 -29.06
N ILE A 118 53.18 7.43 -27.89
CA ILE A 118 52.76 8.49 -26.96
C ILE A 118 52.95 9.89 -27.56
N HIS A 119 54.00 10.11 -28.35
CA HIS A 119 54.22 11.38 -29.04
C HIS A 119 53.14 11.65 -30.09
N GLU A 120 52.84 10.65 -30.92
CA GLU A 120 51.88 10.76 -32.04
C GLU A 120 50.41 10.81 -31.57
N TYR A 121 50.04 9.98 -30.59
CA TYR A 121 48.67 9.87 -30.08
C TYR A 121 48.43 10.62 -28.76
N ARG A 122 49.27 11.61 -28.42
CA ARG A 122 49.09 12.41 -27.19
C ARG A 122 47.73 13.15 -27.22
N PRO A 123 46.95 13.19 -26.12
CA PRO A 123 47.21 12.67 -24.77
C PRO A 123 46.51 11.33 -24.46
N LEU A 124 46.17 10.53 -25.48
CA LEU A 124 45.38 9.30 -25.33
C LEU A 124 46.20 8.12 -24.75
N LEU A 125 47.53 8.20 -24.85
CA LEU A 125 48.48 7.21 -24.35
C LEU A 125 49.39 7.82 -23.27
N ALA A 126 49.82 6.96 -22.34
CA ALA A 126 50.83 7.25 -21.33
C ALA A 126 51.67 5.99 -21.04
N LEU A 127 52.71 6.11 -20.23
CA LEU A 127 53.36 4.97 -19.58
C LEU A 127 52.81 4.77 -18.16
N ASP A 128 52.71 3.52 -17.71
CA ASP A 128 52.54 3.18 -16.29
C ASP A 128 53.90 3.16 -15.54
N SER A 129 53.86 2.93 -14.23
CA SER A 129 55.06 2.85 -13.38
C SER A 129 55.97 1.64 -13.68
N GLY A 130 55.50 0.65 -14.45
CA GLY A 130 56.30 -0.47 -14.95
C GLY A 130 56.95 -0.21 -16.31
N GLY A 131 56.58 0.88 -16.99
CA GLY A 131 56.99 1.20 -18.36
C GLY A 131 56.13 0.52 -19.43
N ARG A 132 54.91 0.07 -19.10
CA ARG A 132 53.93 -0.44 -20.06
C ARG A 132 53.13 0.71 -20.65
N LEU A 133 52.67 0.55 -21.89
CA LEU A 133 51.73 1.49 -22.50
C LEU A 133 50.39 1.42 -21.76
N LEU A 134 49.79 2.58 -21.49
CA LEU A 134 48.47 2.71 -20.86
C LEU A 134 47.58 3.59 -21.73
N PHE A 135 46.47 3.03 -22.20
CA PHE A 135 45.43 3.77 -22.90
C PHE A 135 44.50 4.49 -21.90
N ARG A 136 44.22 5.77 -22.15
CA ARG A 136 43.40 6.64 -21.29
C ARG A 136 42.14 7.10 -22.05
N PRO A 137 41.10 6.24 -22.15
CA PRO A 137 39.91 6.55 -22.94
C PRO A 137 39.18 7.80 -22.44
N THR A 138 39.27 8.14 -21.15
CA THR A 138 38.70 9.36 -20.55
C THR A 138 39.21 10.69 -21.12
N ARG A 139 40.23 10.68 -21.99
CA ARG A 139 40.71 11.86 -22.72
C ARG A 139 40.04 12.03 -24.10
N ILE A 140 39.16 11.12 -24.50
CA ILE A 140 38.43 11.15 -25.77
C ILE A 140 37.19 12.05 -25.69
N GLY A 141 36.39 11.88 -24.63
CA GLY A 141 35.13 12.57 -24.40
C GLY A 141 35.14 14.08 -24.70
N PRO A 142 36.02 14.89 -24.08
CA PRO A 142 36.03 16.34 -24.29
C PRO A 142 36.48 16.80 -25.70
N ARG A 143 36.83 15.90 -26.63
CA ARG A 143 37.14 16.29 -28.02
C ARG A 143 35.86 16.55 -28.82
N LYS A 144 35.84 17.69 -29.53
CA LYS A 144 34.73 18.11 -30.41
C LYS A 144 34.60 17.25 -31.67
N ASP A 145 35.70 16.81 -32.27
CA ASP A 145 35.69 15.99 -33.48
C ASP A 145 35.85 14.49 -33.15
N ALA A 146 34.70 13.82 -33.08
CA ALA A 146 34.62 12.37 -32.90
C ALA A 146 35.11 11.59 -34.14
N ALA A 147 34.95 12.14 -35.35
CA ALA A 147 35.31 11.47 -36.60
C ALA A 147 36.82 11.49 -36.87
N ALA A 148 37.53 12.58 -36.57
CA ALA A 148 38.98 12.61 -36.53
C ALA A 148 39.52 11.70 -35.41
N THR A 149 38.94 11.75 -34.21
CA THR A 149 39.40 10.92 -33.08
C THR A 149 39.21 9.43 -33.35
N HIS A 150 38.10 9.03 -33.97
CA HIS A 150 37.86 7.65 -34.42
C HIS A 150 38.89 7.19 -35.46
N ARG A 151 39.21 8.03 -36.47
CA ARG A 151 40.26 7.73 -37.46
C ARG A 151 41.63 7.51 -36.81
N SER A 152 42.05 8.39 -35.90
CA SER A 152 43.31 8.22 -35.16
C SER A 152 43.32 6.96 -34.29
N LEU A 153 42.20 6.57 -33.68
CA LEU A 153 42.12 5.34 -32.90
C LEU A 153 42.13 4.07 -33.75
N LEU A 154 41.59 4.11 -34.98
CA LEU A 154 41.76 3.03 -35.95
C LEU A 154 43.23 2.89 -36.39
N GLN A 155 43.91 3.99 -36.66
CA GLN A 155 45.36 3.98 -36.98
C GLN A 155 46.17 3.39 -35.81
N LEU A 156 45.92 3.86 -34.58
CA LEU A 156 46.53 3.30 -33.37
C LEU A 156 46.23 1.80 -33.17
N ARG A 157 44.99 1.36 -33.44
CA ARG A 157 44.61 -0.06 -33.38
C ARG A 157 45.43 -0.88 -34.37
N ASP A 158 45.56 -0.40 -35.60
CA ASP A 158 46.23 -1.12 -36.68
C ASP A 158 47.76 -1.11 -36.49
N GLU A 159 48.32 -0.05 -35.90
CA GLU A 159 49.72 0.00 -35.44
C GLU A 159 50.00 -0.91 -34.24
N ILE A 160 49.08 -1.02 -33.28
CA ILE A 160 49.19 -1.97 -32.16
C ILE A 160 49.10 -3.43 -32.67
N ARG A 161 48.19 -3.70 -33.63
CA ARG A 161 48.03 -5.02 -34.25
C ARG A 161 49.21 -5.39 -35.17
N GLY A 162 49.79 -4.43 -35.89
CA GLY A 162 50.76 -4.67 -36.97
C GLY A 162 52.16 -5.18 -36.57
N GLY A 163 52.41 -5.48 -35.30
CA GLY A 163 53.71 -5.96 -34.81
C GLY A 163 54.82 -4.91 -34.91
N PHE A 164 56.06 -5.25 -34.57
CA PHE A 164 57.20 -4.33 -34.68
C PHE A 164 57.95 -4.53 -36.01
N ARG A 165 57.52 -3.80 -37.05
CA ARG A 165 58.17 -3.88 -38.37
C ARG A 165 59.55 -3.23 -38.33
N ILE A 166 60.57 -4.06 -38.15
CA ILE A 166 61.95 -3.69 -38.46
C ILE A 166 62.07 -3.58 -39.96
N ARG A 167 61.83 -2.38 -40.47
CA ARG A 167 62.39 -2.00 -41.77
C ARG A 167 63.89 -1.87 -41.55
N PRO A 168 64.75 -2.67 -42.20
CA PRO A 168 66.11 -2.21 -42.42
C PRO A 168 65.96 -0.91 -43.22
N ALA A 169 66.58 0.17 -42.76
CA ALA A 169 66.73 1.35 -43.60
C ALA A 169 67.43 0.87 -44.88
N GLY A 170 66.81 1.11 -46.04
CA GLY A 170 67.20 0.45 -47.28
C GLY A 170 68.67 0.72 -47.60
N GLY A 171 69.50 -0.31 -47.51
CA GLY A 171 70.94 -0.22 -47.77
C GLY A 171 71.85 0.03 -46.57
N ASP A 172 71.45 -0.28 -45.34
CA ASP A 172 72.33 -0.18 -44.16
C ASP A 172 73.67 -0.94 -44.35
N PRO A 173 74.81 -0.23 -44.58
CA PRO A 173 76.07 -0.87 -44.95
C PRO A 173 76.68 -1.65 -43.79
N ASP A 174 76.29 -1.33 -42.55
CA ASP A 174 76.87 -1.94 -41.37
C ASP A 174 76.38 -3.38 -41.16
N VAL A 175 75.21 -3.75 -41.68
CA VAL A 175 74.76 -5.16 -41.72
C VAL A 175 75.62 -5.99 -42.66
N GLU A 176 75.90 -5.48 -43.85
CA GLU A 176 76.73 -6.17 -44.86
C GLU A 176 78.20 -6.22 -44.44
N ARG A 177 78.71 -5.14 -43.83
CA ARG A 177 80.08 -5.04 -43.32
C ARG A 177 80.33 -5.92 -42.09
N ARG A 178 79.33 -6.13 -41.21
CA ARG A 178 79.48 -6.95 -39.98
C ARG A 178 79.16 -8.44 -40.17
N LEU A 179 78.28 -8.80 -41.09
CA LEU A 179 77.93 -10.21 -41.36
C LEU A 179 78.64 -10.81 -42.58
N GLY A 180 79.10 -9.98 -43.51
CA GLY A 180 79.50 -10.40 -44.86
C GLY A 180 78.29 -10.59 -45.79
N LEU A 181 78.50 -10.37 -47.09
CA LEU A 181 77.43 -10.29 -48.11
C LEU A 181 76.46 -11.49 -48.10
N SER A 182 76.96 -12.71 -47.98
CA SER A 182 76.14 -13.94 -48.00
C SER A 182 75.23 -14.08 -46.77
N ARG A 183 75.75 -13.83 -45.56
CA ARG A 183 74.95 -13.85 -44.33
C ARG A 183 74.02 -12.65 -44.24
N ALA A 184 74.43 -11.47 -44.72
CA ALA A 184 73.56 -10.31 -44.81
C ALA A 184 72.38 -10.52 -45.77
N ALA A 185 72.59 -11.16 -46.92
CA ALA A 185 71.51 -11.55 -47.83
C ALA A 185 70.55 -12.56 -47.17
N SER A 186 71.09 -13.54 -46.44
CA SER A 186 70.31 -14.55 -45.70
C SER A 186 69.47 -13.91 -44.58
N PHE A 187 70.06 -13.00 -43.79
CA PHE A 187 69.35 -12.22 -42.77
C PHE A 187 68.25 -11.33 -43.37
N LYS A 188 68.53 -10.63 -44.48
CA LYS A 188 67.55 -9.81 -45.19
C LYS A 188 66.38 -10.64 -45.73
N ALA A 189 66.65 -11.82 -46.29
CA ALA A 189 65.62 -12.75 -46.76
C ALA A 189 64.77 -13.31 -45.59
N TRP A 190 65.42 -13.71 -44.49
CA TRP A 190 64.74 -14.15 -43.27
C TRP A 190 63.83 -13.06 -42.68
N LEU A 191 64.33 -11.82 -42.59
CA LEU A 191 63.58 -10.68 -42.08
C LEU A 191 62.38 -10.34 -42.98
N ALA A 192 62.52 -10.50 -44.29
CA ALA A 192 61.44 -10.31 -45.26
C ALA A 192 60.36 -11.41 -45.21
N LYS A 193 60.73 -12.66 -44.86
CA LYS A 193 59.80 -13.79 -44.67
C LYS A 193 58.94 -13.68 -43.40
N ARG A 194 59.24 -12.75 -42.47
CA ARG A 194 58.49 -12.54 -41.22
C ARG A 194 57.61 -11.27 -41.30
N PRO A 195 56.39 -11.35 -41.86
CA PRO A 195 55.49 -10.20 -42.02
C PRO A 195 54.96 -9.67 -40.67
N GLU A 196 54.87 -10.56 -39.67
CA GLU A 196 54.68 -10.22 -38.27
C GLU A 196 56.04 -9.85 -37.68
N GLY A 197 56.18 -8.58 -37.31
CA GLY A 197 57.46 -8.03 -36.87
C GLY A 197 58.03 -8.72 -35.63
N LEU A 198 59.37 -8.62 -35.48
CA LEU A 198 60.17 -9.28 -34.45
C LEU A 198 59.62 -9.15 -33.02
N LEU A 199 58.84 -10.15 -32.62
CA LEU A 199 58.38 -10.39 -31.27
C LEU A 199 59.03 -11.68 -30.76
N VAL A 200 59.91 -11.54 -29.76
CA VAL A 200 60.53 -12.70 -29.11
C VAL A 200 59.45 -13.48 -28.36
N SER A 201 59.22 -14.74 -28.74
CA SER A 201 58.22 -15.60 -28.10
C SER A 201 58.49 -15.71 -26.60
N GLY A 202 57.46 -15.46 -25.78
CA GLY A 202 57.55 -15.56 -24.31
C GLY A 202 57.76 -14.24 -23.56
N ALA A 203 58.05 -13.13 -24.25
CA ALA A 203 57.92 -11.80 -23.65
C ALA A 203 56.45 -11.34 -23.72
N PRO A 204 55.76 -11.06 -22.59
CA PRO A 204 54.39 -10.55 -22.64
C PRO A 204 54.40 -9.19 -23.32
N SER A 205 53.77 -9.10 -24.50
CA SER A 205 53.65 -7.86 -25.25
C SER A 205 52.98 -6.79 -24.36
N PRO A 206 53.66 -5.67 -24.05
CA PRO A 206 53.10 -4.61 -23.19
C PRO A 206 51.93 -3.86 -23.85
N PHE A 207 51.54 -4.26 -25.06
CA PHE A 207 50.45 -3.71 -25.84
C PHE A 207 49.15 -4.53 -25.74
N LEU A 208 49.21 -5.81 -25.33
CA LEU A 208 48.04 -6.70 -25.30
C LEU A 208 46.95 -6.22 -24.31
N SER A 209 47.33 -5.73 -23.13
CA SER A 209 46.39 -5.28 -22.09
C SER A 209 45.58 -4.03 -22.45
N ASN A 210 45.86 -3.36 -23.58
CA ASN A 210 45.11 -2.19 -24.04
C ASN A 210 44.12 -2.51 -25.18
N ARG A 211 44.13 -3.71 -25.75
CA ARG A 211 43.31 -4.03 -26.93
C ARG A 211 41.82 -3.88 -26.63
N ASP A 212 41.33 -4.53 -25.57
CA ASP A 212 39.90 -4.52 -25.24
C ASP A 212 39.44 -3.13 -24.77
N ALA A 213 40.33 -2.35 -24.14
CA ALA A 213 40.08 -0.97 -23.78
C ALA A 213 39.98 -0.05 -25.02
N LEU A 214 40.79 -0.31 -26.05
CA LEU A 214 40.79 0.43 -27.32
C LEU A 214 39.56 0.11 -28.17
N GLU A 215 39.25 -1.18 -28.37
CA GLU A 215 38.01 -1.61 -29.07
C GLU A 215 36.77 -1.12 -28.31
N GLY A 216 36.80 -1.20 -26.96
CA GLY A 216 35.74 -0.67 -26.11
C GLY A 216 35.55 0.85 -26.20
N ALA A 217 36.60 1.62 -26.53
CA ALA A 217 36.50 3.06 -26.76
C ALA A 217 36.13 3.43 -28.20
N LEU A 218 36.50 2.61 -29.19
CA LEU A 218 36.00 2.72 -30.57
C LEU A 218 34.48 2.50 -30.60
N ALA A 219 33.99 1.46 -29.90
CA ALA A 219 32.56 1.24 -29.70
C ALA A 219 31.88 2.44 -29.01
N SER A 220 32.45 2.96 -27.91
CA SER A 220 31.93 4.17 -27.25
C SER A 220 31.88 5.40 -28.15
N LEU A 221 32.84 5.58 -29.07
CA LEU A 221 32.85 6.67 -30.03
C LEU A 221 31.79 6.52 -31.12
N GLN A 222 31.48 5.30 -31.53
CA GLN A 222 30.37 5.03 -32.44
C GLN A 222 29.05 5.41 -31.75
N VAL A 223 28.83 4.99 -30.51
CA VAL A 223 27.67 5.42 -29.70
C VAL A 223 27.61 6.95 -29.57
N LYS A 224 28.73 7.64 -29.33
CA LYS A 224 28.77 9.12 -29.28
C LYS A 224 28.35 9.75 -30.61
N ARG A 225 28.80 9.18 -31.74
CA ARG A 225 28.41 9.64 -33.08
C ARG A 225 26.91 9.44 -33.32
N ASP A 226 26.37 8.30 -32.90
CA ASP A 226 24.96 7.96 -33.07
C ASP A 226 24.07 8.89 -32.23
N ILE A 227 24.47 9.21 -30.98
CA ILE A 227 23.80 10.24 -30.15
C ILE A 227 23.80 11.61 -30.86
N VAL A 228 24.93 12.04 -31.44
CA VAL A 228 24.98 13.33 -32.17
C VAL A 228 24.08 13.32 -33.41
N GLY A 229 23.99 12.19 -34.12
CA GLY A 229 23.04 12.01 -35.22
C GLY A 229 21.58 12.09 -34.76
N VAL A 230 21.25 11.39 -33.67
CA VAL A 230 19.92 11.39 -33.04
C VAL A 230 19.50 12.77 -32.57
N LEU A 231 20.40 13.52 -31.92
CA LEU A 231 20.13 14.90 -31.51
C LEU A 231 19.88 15.81 -32.71
N SER A 232 20.68 15.70 -33.77
CA SER A 232 20.50 16.50 -35.00
C SER A 232 19.16 16.20 -35.69
N GLU A 233 18.75 14.94 -35.72
CA GLU A 233 17.46 14.52 -36.29
C GLU A 233 16.29 14.92 -35.39
N ALA A 234 16.44 14.89 -34.07
CA ALA A 234 15.43 15.36 -33.12
C ALA A 234 15.23 16.89 -33.20
N ASP A 235 16.32 17.66 -33.31
CA ASP A 235 16.28 19.11 -33.52
C ASP A 235 15.54 19.44 -34.84
N ARG A 236 15.79 18.67 -35.91
CA ARG A 236 15.07 18.78 -37.20
C ARG A 236 13.58 18.45 -37.06
N LEU A 237 13.25 17.31 -36.46
CA LEU A 237 11.86 16.89 -36.24
C LEU A 237 11.08 17.86 -35.35
N ALA A 238 11.74 18.50 -34.38
CA ALA A 238 11.12 19.53 -33.55
C ALA A 238 10.86 20.83 -34.34
N ALA A 239 11.79 21.26 -35.20
CA ALA A 239 11.60 22.39 -36.10
C ALA A 239 10.48 22.16 -37.14
N ASP A 240 10.34 20.92 -37.64
CA ASP A 240 9.26 20.49 -38.52
C ASP A 240 7.89 20.32 -37.78
N GLY A 241 7.80 20.70 -36.50
CA GLY A 241 6.59 20.60 -35.67
C GLY A 241 6.26 19.17 -35.17
N ALA A 242 7.06 18.17 -35.51
CA ALA A 242 6.89 16.77 -35.15
C ALA A 242 7.48 16.44 -33.76
N VAL A 243 7.27 17.32 -32.76
CA VAL A 243 7.84 17.26 -31.40
C VAL A 243 7.66 15.90 -30.71
N GLU A 244 6.52 15.23 -30.92
CA GLU A 244 6.27 13.90 -30.38
C GLU A 244 7.19 12.82 -30.97
N LYS A 245 7.52 12.90 -32.26
CA LYS A 245 8.48 11.99 -32.90
C LYS A 245 9.89 12.28 -32.41
N ALA A 246 10.27 13.56 -32.29
CA ALA A 246 11.55 13.98 -31.73
C ALA A 246 11.73 13.45 -30.29
N PHE A 247 10.75 13.67 -29.40
CA PHE A 247 10.81 13.18 -28.02
C PHE A 247 10.91 11.64 -27.93
N ARG A 248 10.09 10.91 -28.70
CA ARG A 248 10.15 9.43 -28.74
C ARG A 248 11.51 8.93 -29.24
N LEU A 249 12.10 9.56 -30.25
CA LEU A 249 13.41 9.21 -30.80
C LEU A 249 14.52 9.38 -29.76
N VAL A 250 14.62 10.56 -29.13
CA VAL A 250 15.65 10.84 -28.13
C VAL A 250 15.47 9.95 -26.89
N ARG A 251 14.23 9.80 -26.39
CA ARG A 251 13.93 8.94 -25.23
C ARG A 251 14.29 7.48 -25.49
N HIS A 252 14.12 6.97 -26.71
CA HIS A 252 14.49 5.60 -27.03
C HIS A 252 16.01 5.36 -26.94
N PHE A 253 16.83 6.35 -27.32
CA PHE A 253 18.28 6.28 -27.18
C PHE A 253 18.75 6.48 -25.75
N ASP A 254 18.23 7.48 -25.03
CA ASP A 254 18.60 7.79 -23.65
C ASP A 254 18.25 6.67 -22.66
N ALA A 255 17.23 5.85 -22.97
CA ALA A 255 16.87 4.68 -22.17
C ALA A 255 17.81 3.46 -22.34
N GLN A 256 18.78 3.50 -23.26
CA GLN A 256 19.70 2.38 -23.50
C GLN A 256 20.83 2.37 -22.46
N PRO A 257 20.99 1.32 -21.62
CA PRO A 257 22.01 1.29 -20.57
C PRO A 257 23.44 1.32 -21.13
N GLU A 258 23.61 0.91 -22.39
CA GLU A 258 24.88 0.98 -23.11
C GLU A 258 25.35 2.41 -23.37
N VAL A 259 24.44 3.40 -23.46
CA VAL A 259 24.77 4.81 -23.72
C VAL A 259 25.55 5.43 -22.55
N ALA A 260 25.02 5.38 -21.33
CA ALA A 260 25.68 5.92 -20.15
C ALA A 260 27.02 5.20 -19.89
N ALA A 261 27.05 3.86 -20.01
CA ALA A 261 28.28 3.08 -19.88
C ALA A 261 29.32 3.43 -20.95
N ALA A 262 28.89 3.69 -22.19
CA ALA A 262 29.75 4.11 -23.28
C ALA A 262 30.35 5.50 -23.04
N MET A 263 29.53 6.49 -22.64
CA MET A 263 29.97 7.87 -22.40
C MET A 263 30.91 7.96 -21.20
N ALA A 264 30.60 7.27 -20.09
CA ALA A 264 31.47 7.20 -18.92
C ALA A 264 32.85 6.59 -19.25
N ARG A 265 32.90 5.55 -20.09
CA ARG A 265 34.17 4.91 -20.53
C ARG A 265 35.10 5.89 -21.25
N ILE A 266 34.57 6.78 -22.08
CA ILE A 266 35.35 7.81 -22.79
C ILE A 266 35.47 9.14 -22.04
N GLY A 267 34.88 9.25 -20.84
CA GLY A 267 34.90 10.47 -20.03
C GLY A 267 34.25 11.65 -20.74
N ASP A 268 33.11 11.42 -21.42
CA ASP A 268 32.36 12.50 -22.05
C ASP A 268 31.61 13.34 -21.03
N THR A 269 31.74 14.67 -21.13
CA THR A 269 31.14 15.63 -20.19
C THR A 269 30.29 16.68 -20.90
N VAL A 270 29.87 16.42 -22.15
CA VAL A 270 29.22 17.43 -23.02
C VAL A 270 28.03 16.84 -23.76
N THR A 271 28.21 15.67 -24.37
CA THR A 271 27.21 14.98 -25.19
C THR A 271 26.11 14.35 -24.33
N GLU A 272 26.49 13.71 -23.21
CA GLU A 272 25.55 13.13 -22.25
C GLU A 272 24.70 14.19 -21.53
N PRO A 273 25.27 15.29 -20.97
CA PRO A 273 24.46 16.41 -20.48
C PRO A 273 23.54 17.03 -21.53
N ARG A 274 24.02 17.22 -22.77
CA ARG A 274 23.18 17.75 -23.87
C ARG A 274 22.05 16.78 -24.24
N LEU A 275 22.29 15.47 -24.23
CA LEU A 275 21.23 14.47 -24.46
C LEU A 275 20.13 14.58 -23.41
N HIS A 276 20.52 14.75 -22.14
CA HIS A 276 19.58 14.94 -21.04
C HIS A 276 18.79 16.25 -21.19
N GLU A 277 19.48 17.37 -21.40
CA GLU A 277 18.88 18.71 -21.58
C GLU A 277 17.90 18.76 -22.77
N THR A 278 18.29 18.21 -23.93
CA THR A 278 17.41 18.08 -25.09
C THR A 278 16.19 17.21 -24.76
N THR A 279 16.35 16.13 -23.99
CA THR A 279 15.21 15.28 -23.59
C THR A 279 14.23 16.02 -22.67
N GLU A 280 14.72 16.79 -21.69
CA GLU A 280 13.87 17.62 -20.81
C GLU A 280 13.19 18.79 -21.56
N SER A 281 13.90 19.39 -22.52
CA SER A 281 13.35 20.43 -23.41
C SER A 281 12.22 19.86 -24.28
N LEU A 282 12.45 18.71 -24.93
CA LEU A 282 11.45 18.01 -25.73
C LEU A 282 10.27 17.49 -24.91
N ALA A 283 10.49 17.07 -23.65
CA ALA A 283 9.41 16.69 -22.73
C ALA A 283 8.46 17.89 -22.46
N ARG A 284 9.03 19.07 -22.17
CA ARG A 284 8.27 20.32 -21.97
C ARG A 284 7.54 20.78 -23.23
N ALA A 285 8.20 20.72 -24.38
CA ALA A 285 7.60 21.03 -25.68
C ALA A 285 6.46 20.05 -26.03
N PHE A 286 6.62 18.75 -25.75
CA PHE A 286 5.58 17.73 -25.97
C PHE A 286 4.33 18.00 -25.11
N VAL A 287 4.49 18.20 -23.79
CA VAL A 287 3.38 18.51 -22.89
C VAL A 287 2.66 19.80 -23.33
N SER A 288 3.41 20.84 -23.67
CA SER A 288 2.85 22.11 -24.15
C SER A 288 2.07 21.93 -25.47
N ALA A 289 2.57 21.12 -26.40
CA ALA A 289 1.90 20.80 -27.66
C ALA A 289 0.61 19.98 -27.45
N GLN A 290 0.58 19.04 -26.51
CA GLN A 290 -0.66 18.30 -26.18
C GLN A 290 -1.70 19.24 -25.55
N LEU A 291 -1.32 20.06 -24.57
CA LEU A 291 -2.22 21.05 -23.96
C LEU A 291 -2.75 22.07 -24.98
N ALA A 292 -1.94 22.47 -25.97
CA ALA A 292 -2.38 23.34 -27.07
C ALA A 292 -3.41 22.65 -27.98
N LYS A 293 -3.18 21.38 -28.36
CA LYS A 293 -4.18 20.57 -29.10
C LYS A 293 -5.47 20.45 -28.31
N TRP A 294 -5.40 20.23 -27.00
CA TRP A 294 -6.58 20.09 -26.15
C TRP A 294 -7.40 21.38 -26.08
N ARG A 295 -6.74 22.52 -25.87
CA ARG A 295 -7.39 23.83 -25.94
C ARG A 295 -8.06 24.06 -27.29
N SER A 296 -7.40 23.74 -28.40
CA SER A 296 -7.97 23.88 -29.75
C SER A 296 -9.24 23.04 -29.94
N ALA A 297 -9.29 21.82 -29.39
CA ALA A 297 -10.48 20.97 -29.43
C ALA A 297 -11.62 21.55 -28.57
N VAL A 298 -11.32 21.97 -27.34
CA VAL A 298 -12.28 22.62 -26.43
C VAL A 298 -12.84 23.91 -27.02
N THR A 299 -12.02 24.76 -27.65
CA THR A 299 -12.47 25.98 -28.33
C THR A 299 -13.38 25.66 -29.52
N ALA A 300 -13.08 24.63 -30.31
CA ALA A 300 -13.94 24.18 -31.40
C ALA A 300 -15.30 23.71 -30.88
N TRP A 301 -15.34 22.87 -29.82
CA TRP A 301 -16.61 22.45 -29.22
C TRP A 301 -17.35 23.58 -28.52
N SER A 302 -16.67 24.56 -27.92
CA SER A 302 -17.32 25.77 -27.37
C SER A 302 -18.06 26.55 -28.46
N GLN A 303 -17.46 26.67 -29.64
CA GLN A 303 -18.11 27.29 -30.80
C GLN A 303 -19.28 26.43 -31.33
N SER A 304 -19.09 25.12 -31.44
CA SER A 304 -20.15 24.22 -31.92
C SER A 304 -21.33 24.10 -30.95
N ALA A 305 -21.09 24.01 -29.63
CA ALA A 305 -22.11 23.81 -28.60
C ALA A 305 -23.19 24.90 -28.60
N ASN A 306 -22.82 26.14 -28.94
CA ASN A 306 -23.75 27.26 -29.09
C ASN A 306 -24.61 27.21 -30.38
N ALA A 307 -24.40 26.19 -31.23
CA ALA A 307 -25.08 26.00 -32.51
C ALA A 307 -25.63 24.56 -32.69
N VAL A 308 -25.70 23.76 -31.60
CA VAL A 308 -26.25 22.40 -31.63
C VAL A 308 -27.76 22.43 -31.39
N ASP A 309 -28.53 22.50 -32.48
CA ASP A 309 -29.97 22.23 -32.44
C ASP A 309 -30.25 20.72 -32.47
N GLY A 310 -30.97 20.23 -31.45
CA GLY A 310 -31.53 18.88 -31.41
C GLY A 310 -30.78 17.87 -30.54
N GLU A 311 -31.56 16.96 -29.94
CA GLU A 311 -31.11 16.03 -28.89
C GLU A 311 -30.03 15.05 -29.38
N GLU A 312 -30.21 14.46 -30.57
CA GLU A 312 -29.23 13.52 -31.13
C GLU A 312 -27.84 14.16 -31.36
N ALA A 313 -27.83 15.44 -31.74
CA ALA A 313 -26.60 16.18 -31.96
C ALA A 313 -25.90 16.54 -30.64
N ARG A 314 -26.68 16.87 -29.58
CA ARG A 314 -26.14 17.05 -28.21
C ARG A 314 -25.52 15.76 -27.67
N ILE A 315 -26.22 14.63 -27.81
CA ILE A 315 -25.71 13.30 -27.45
C ILE A 315 -24.42 12.97 -28.24
N GLY A 316 -24.36 13.34 -29.52
CA GLY A 316 -23.16 13.21 -30.34
C GLY A 316 -21.97 13.99 -29.79
N VAL A 317 -22.17 15.26 -29.38
CA VAL A 317 -21.12 16.10 -28.77
C VAL A 317 -20.72 15.58 -27.38
N GLN A 318 -21.66 15.15 -26.54
CA GLN A 318 -21.35 14.53 -25.24
C GLN A 318 -20.47 13.29 -25.39
N ARG A 319 -20.76 12.42 -26.36
CA ARG A 319 -19.91 11.25 -26.68
C ARG A 319 -18.51 11.65 -27.15
N ALA A 320 -18.41 12.66 -28.02
CA ALA A 320 -17.12 13.16 -28.51
C ALA A 320 -16.26 13.77 -27.39
N ILE A 321 -16.89 14.51 -26.46
CA ILE A 321 -16.26 15.00 -25.23
C ILE A 321 -15.79 13.84 -24.36
N GLY A 322 -16.65 12.85 -24.10
CA GLY A 322 -16.30 11.66 -23.31
C GLY A 322 -15.13 10.87 -23.90
N ASP A 323 -15.11 10.62 -25.21
CA ASP A 323 -13.99 9.94 -25.89
C ASP A 323 -12.68 10.76 -25.87
N PHE A 324 -12.79 12.08 -25.78
CA PHE A 324 -11.64 12.97 -25.65
C PHE A 324 -11.10 13.04 -24.21
N GLU A 325 -11.99 13.05 -23.21
CA GLU A 325 -11.68 12.85 -21.80
C GLU A 325 -10.86 11.56 -21.61
N LYS A 326 -11.20 10.46 -22.31
CA LYS A 326 -10.39 9.22 -22.28
C LYS A 326 -8.94 9.44 -22.71
N ARG A 327 -8.76 10.11 -23.86
CA ARG A 327 -7.43 10.39 -24.41
C ARG A 327 -6.60 11.29 -23.49
N ILE A 328 -7.26 12.19 -22.73
CA ILE A 328 -6.59 12.96 -21.68
C ILE A 328 -6.09 12.04 -20.56
N VAL A 329 -6.93 11.11 -20.04
CA VAL A 329 -6.51 10.14 -19.01
C VAL A 329 -5.34 9.28 -19.49
N GLU A 330 -5.41 8.73 -20.70
CA GLU A 330 -4.34 7.91 -21.29
C GLU A 330 -3.01 8.67 -21.38
N VAL A 331 -3.03 9.89 -21.93
CA VAL A 331 -1.83 10.73 -22.06
C VAL A 331 -1.30 11.15 -20.69
N TYR A 332 -2.18 11.52 -19.75
CA TYR A 332 -1.80 11.87 -18.39
C TYR A 332 -1.11 10.69 -17.67
N LYS A 333 -1.70 9.50 -17.70
CA LYS A 333 -1.09 8.26 -17.18
C LYS A 333 0.26 7.96 -17.83
N GLY A 334 0.37 8.15 -19.15
CA GLY A 334 1.62 7.99 -19.88
C GLY A 334 2.72 8.97 -19.42
N CYS A 335 2.35 10.21 -19.10
CA CYS A 335 3.25 11.25 -18.62
C CYS A 335 3.64 11.08 -17.14
N VAL A 336 2.72 10.69 -16.25
CA VAL A 336 3.04 10.50 -14.81
C VAL A 336 4.03 9.35 -14.58
N ARG A 337 4.02 8.32 -15.44
CA ARG A 337 4.98 7.20 -15.41
C ARG A 337 6.43 7.58 -15.77
N ASP A 338 6.65 8.76 -16.35
CA ASP A 338 7.96 9.23 -16.81
C ASP A 338 8.31 10.51 -16.04
N ALA A 339 9.32 10.46 -15.17
CA ALA A 339 9.64 11.55 -14.24
C ALA A 339 9.87 12.91 -14.93
N ARG A 340 10.33 12.91 -16.20
CA ARG A 340 10.58 14.13 -16.98
C ARG A 340 9.29 14.73 -17.51
N LEU A 341 8.37 13.90 -18.00
CA LEU A 341 7.02 14.32 -18.39
C LEU A 341 6.20 14.75 -17.17
N ALA A 342 6.36 14.08 -16.01
CA ALA A 342 5.75 14.49 -14.75
C ALA A 342 6.26 15.87 -14.28
N ASN A 343 7.57 16.16 -14.42
CA ASN A 343 8.12 17.49 -14.17
C ASN A 343 7.50 18.55 -15.11
N ALA A 344 7.44 18.28 -16.41
CA ALA A 344 6.84 19.17 -17.40
C ALA A 344 5.33 19.42 -17.16
N LEU A 345 4.58 18.39 -16.75
CA LEU A 345 3.18 18.53 -16.33
C LEU A 345 3.04 19.40 -15.08
N ARG A 346 3.94 19.28 -14.10
CA ARG A 346 3.93 20.13 -12.90
C ARG A 346 4.17 21.60 -13.21
N GLU A 347 5.09 21.92 -14.14
CA GLU A 347 5.28 23.29 -14.64
C GLU A 347 3.99 23.81 -15.32
N GLN A 348 3.35 22.98 -16.14
CA GLN A 348 2.13 23.33 -16.88
C GLN A 348 0.81 23.10 -16.10
N ARG A 349 0.87 22.88 -14.79
CA ARG A 349 -0.30 22.50 -13.95
C ARG A 349 -1.49 23.45 -14.09
N GLN A 350 -1.22 24.76 -14.21
CA GLN A 350 -2.28 25.77 -14.35
C GLN A 350 -2.90 25.73 -15.76
N ALA A 351 -2.08 25.48 -16.78
CA ALA A 351 -2.57 25.34 -18.15
C ALA A 351 -3.47 24.11 -18.31
N LEU A 352 -3.13 23.01 -17.63
CA LEU A 352 -3.95 21.80 -17.50
C LEU A 352 -5.29 22.09 -16.79
N ARG A 353 -5.24 22.68 -15.57
CA ARG A 353 -6.46 23.00 -14.81
C ARG A 353 -7.40 23.92 -15.58
N SER A 354 -6.90 24.96 -16.24
CA SER A 354 -7.72 25.81 -17.10
C SER A 354 -8.29 25.05 -18.30
N GLY A 355 -7.54 24.15 -18.95
CA GLY A 355 -8.05 23.35 -20.06
C GLY A 355 -9.19 22.41 -19.66
N LEU A 356 -9.10 21.80 -18.47
CA LEU A 356 -10.13 20.93 -17.91
C LEU A 356 -11.35 21.71 -17.40
N PHE A 357 -11.15 22.91 -16.86
CA PHE A 357 -12.23 23.83 -16.51
C PHE A 357 -13.05 24.22 -17.75
N GLU A 358 -12.40 24.64 -18.83
CA GLU A 358 -13.09 24.99 -20.09
C GLU A 358 -13.80 23.76 -20.71
N LEU A 359 -13.22 22.55 -20.60
CA LEU A 359 -13.89 21.32 -21.05
C LEU A 359 -15.16 21.03 -20.24
N ALA A 360 -15.11 21.13 -18.91
CA ALA A 360 -16.28 20.99 -18.04
C ALA A 360 -17.33 22.07 -18.31
N LEU A 361 -16.90 23.31 -18.59
CA LEU A 361 -17.76 24.43 -18.92
C LEU A 361 -18.52 24.20 -20.24
N VAL A 362 -17.84 23.70 -21.27
CA VAL A 362 -18.46 23.31 -22.55
C VAL A 362 -19.46 22.19 -22.34
N ARG A 363 -19.12 21.17 -21.54
CA ARG A 363 -20.01 20.05 -21.23
C ARG A 363 -21.28 20.50 -20.50
N ALA A 364 -21.14 21.30 -19.44
CA ALA A 364 -22.26 21.87 -18.70
C ALA A 364 -23.15 22.76 -19.59
N SER A 365 -22.55 23.51 -20.53
CA SER A 365 -23.28 24.39 -21.45
C SER A 365 -24.26 23.64 -22.38
N LEU A 366 -24.12 22.32 -22.58
CA LEU A 366 -25.05 21.53 -23.41
C LEU A 366 -26.44 21.38 -22.77
N ALA A 367 -26.55 21.48 -21.44
CA ALA A 367 -27.82 21.45 -20.71
C ALA A 367 -28.49 22.84 -20.58
N LYS A 368 -27.85 23.89 -21.10
CA LYS A 368 -28.25 25.28 -20.88
C LYS A 368 -29.67 25.58 -21.37
N ASP A 369 -30.02 25.17 -22.60
CA ASP A 369 -31.33 25.49 -23.17
C ASP A 369 -32.46 24.73 -22.46
N ASP A 370 -32.20 23.52 -21.99
CA ASP A 370 -33.20 22.73 -21.27
C ASP A 370 -33.42 23.30 -19.88
N LEU A 371 -32.35 23.77 -19.22
CA LEU A 371 -32.45 24.53 -17.98
C LEU A 371 -33.21 25.85 -18.19
N VAL A 372 -32.95 26.60 -19.27
CA VAL A 372 -33.72 27.81 -19.62
C VAL A 372 -35.19 27.49 -19.82
N ARG A 373 -35.54 26.45 -20.61
CA ARG A 373 -36.93 26.01 -20.82
C ARG A 373 -37.64 25.66 -19.50
N LEU A 374 -36.94 25.01 -18.56
CA LEU A 374 -37.50 24.64 -17.26
C LEU A 374 -37.67 25.85 -16.33
N VAL A 375 -36.72 26.80 -16.36
CA VAL A 375 -36.80 28.09 -15.65
C VAL A 375 -37.95 28.95 -16.18
N ASP A 376 -38.09 29.09 -17.50
CA ASP A 376 -39.19 29.81 -18.14
C ASP A 376 -40.55 29.17 -17.79
N ALA A 377 -40.63 27.84 -17.79
CA ALA A 377 -41.81 27.08 -17.38
C ALA A 377 -42.03 27.04 -15.84
N GLN A 378 -41.21 27.73 -15.04
CA GLN A 378 -41.26 27.77 -13.58
C GLN A 378 -41.12 26.39 -12.88
N ARG A 379 -40.53 25.41 -13.56
CA ARG A 379 -40.34 24.03 -13.08
C ARG A 379 -39.07 23.90 -12.24
N ALA A 380 -39.08 24.56 -11.08
CA ALA A 380 -37.89 24.74 -10.24
C ALA A 380 -37.21 23.43 -9.81
N TRP A 381 -37.97 22.38 -9.44
CA TRP A 381 -37.38 21.11 -9.04
C TRP A 381 -36.76 20.37 -10.24
N ASP A 382 -37.40 20.36 -11.41
CA ASP A 382 -36.79 19.75 -12.60
C ASP A 382 -35.53 20.50 -13.05
N ALA A 383 -35.51 21.83 -12.90
CA ALA A 383 -34.33 22.65 -13.14
C ALA A 383 -33.17 22.30 -12.17
N PHE A 384 -33.49 21.97 -10.91
CA PHE A 384 -32.53 21.48 -9.93
C PHE A 384 -32.05 20.05 -10.26
N ASP A 385 -32.94 19.15 -10.64
CA ASP A 385 -32.58 17.78 -11.07
C ASP A 385 -31.61 17.82 -12.28
N VAL A 386 -31.81 18.74 -13.23
CA VAL A 386 -30.88 18.94 -14.36
C VAL A 386 -29.52 19.48 -13.90
N LEU A 387 -29.48 20.43 -12.96
CA LEU A 387 -28.23 20.95 -12.40
C LEU A 387 -27.43 19.84 -11.71
N GLU A 388 -28.11 19.05 -10.87
CA GLU A 388 -27.52 17.93 -10.14
C GLU A 388 -27.10 16.78 -11.06
N GLU A 389 -27.87 16.48 -12.10
CA GLU A 389 -27.48 15.48 -13.10
C GLU A 389 -26.26 15.95 -13.92
N GLN A 390 -26.09 17.25 -14.17
CA GLN A 390 -24.87 17.75 -14.80
C GLN A 390 -23.67 17.73 -13.85
N ASN A 391 -23.84 18.13 -12.58
CA ASN A 391 -22.81 17.93 -11.55
C ASN A 391 -22.36 16.46 -11.53
N ARG A 392 -23.32 15.53 -11.41
CA ARG A 392 -23.03 14.09 -11.39
C ARG A 392 -22.41 13.60 -12.70
N SER A 393 -22.92 14.02 -13.86
CA SER A 393 -22.38 13.60 -15.17
C SER A 393 -20.91 13.99 -15.34
N VAL A 394 -20.50 15.18 -14.89
CA VAL A 394 -19.07 15.59 -14.93
C VAL A 394 -18.24 14.85 -13.87
N LEU A 395 -18.81 14.50 -12.71
CA LEU A 395 -18.11 13.84 -11.59
C LEU A 395 -18.10 12.30 -11.63
N GLU A 396 -19.01 11.66 -12.36
CA GLU A 396 -19.15 10.21 -12.46
C GLU A 396 -18.83 9.65 -13.85
N THR A 397 -18.31 10.47 -14.78
CA THR A 397 -17.75 9.94 -16.04
C THR A 397 -16.46 9.15 -15.77
N ILE A 398 -16.65 7.89 -15.43
CA ILE A 398 -15.59 6.90 -15.24
C ILE A 398 -15.13 6.44 -16.62
N VAL A 399 -13.88 6.72 -16.95
CA VAL A 399 -13.17 6.15 -18.10
C VAL A 399 -12.28 5.02 -17.60
N ASP A 400 -12.57 3.78 -18.03
CA ASP A 400 -11.72 2.61 -17.77
C ASP A 400 -11.29 2.47 -16.29
N GLY A 401 -12.19 2.83 -15.38
CA GLY A 401 -11.98 2.81 -13.92
C GLY A 401 -11.57 4.15 -13.27
N GLU A 402 -11.32 5.22 -14.03
CA GLU A 402 -10.90 6.53 -13.49
C GLU A 402 -11.61 7.72 -14.17
N ASN A 403 -12.01 8.73 -13.39
CA ASN A 403 -12.52 10.00 -13.91
C ASN A 403 -11.35 10.98 -14.15
N VAL A 404 -11.36 11.74 -15.25
CA VAL A 404 -10.46 12.90 -15.50
C VAL A 404 -10.42 13.87 -14.32
N TYR A 405 -11.56 14.18 -13.71
CA TYR A 405 -11.66 15.07 -12.55
C TYR A 405 -11.34 14.36 -11.23
N GLY A 406 -11.34 13.02 -11.24
CA GLY A 406 -10.86 12.15 -10.18
C GLY A 406 -9.36 11.82 -10.25
N LEU A 407 -8.60 12.38 -11.21
CA LEU A 407 -7.15 12.20 -11.30
C LEU A 407 -6.47 12.84 -10.08
N THR A 408 -6.03 12.01 -9.13
CA THR A 408 -5.31 12.42 -7.93
C THR A 408 -3.82 12.08 -8.02
N ASP A 409 -2.96 13.06 -7.74
CA ASP A 409 -1.56 12.84 -7.41
C ASP A 409 -1.16 13.82 -6.29
N SER A 410 -0.11 13.48 -5.54
CA SER A 410 0.54 14.26 -4.49
C SER A 410 0.86 15.73 -4.83
N TRP A 411 0.80 16.11 -6.11
CA TRP A 411 1.09 17.47 -6.60
C TRP A 411 -0.12 18.20 -7.20
N CYS A 412 -1.26 17.53 -7.33
CA CYS A 412 -2.52 18.12 -7.77
C CYS A 412 -3.64 17.65 -6.83
N PRO A 413 -4.14 18.50 -5.91
CA PRO A 413 -5.36 18.15 -5.16
C PRO A 413 -6.50 17.89 -6.16
N THR A 414 -7.44 17.04 -5.76
CA THR A 414 -8.61 16.59 -6.53
C THR A 414 -9.12 17.66 -7.51
N LEU A 415 -9.31 17.27 -8.78
CA LEU A 415 -9.80 18.18 -9.81
C LEU A 415 -11.33 18.30 -9.83
N GLN A 416 -12.03 17.51 -9.01
CA GLN A 416 -13.47 17.59 -8.74
C GLN A 416 -13.99 19.02 -8.48
N PRO A 417 -13.39 19.86 -7.60
CA PRO A 417 -13.83 21.25 -7.42
C PRO A 417 -13.67 22.13 -8.67
N VAL A 418 -12.83 21.74 -9.64
CA VAL A 418 -12.71 22.44 -10.93
C VAL A 418 -13.90 22.13 -11.83
N ALA A 419 -14.41 20.90 -11.77
CA ALA A 419 -15.64 20.49 -12.46
C ALA A 419 -16.88 21.14 -11.83
N GLU A 420 -17.03 21.03 -10.51
CA GLU A 420 -18.14 21.64 -9.74
C GLU A 420 -18.20 23.15 -10.00
N GLN A 421 -17.06 23.86 -9.91
CA GLN A 421 -16.99 25.30 -10.20
C GLN A 421 -17.35 25.63 -11.66
N ALA A 422 -17.06 24.75 -12.62
CA ALA A 422 -17.41 24.97 -14.02
C ALA A 422 -18.92 24.79 -14.28
N VAL A 423 -19.53 23.74 -13.72
CA VAL A 423 -20.99 23.51 -13.80
C VAL A 423 -21.73 24.65 -13.10
N HIS A 424 -21.31 25.01 -11.89
CA HIS A 424 -21.85 26.14 -11.14
C HIS A 424 -21.79 27.44 -11.96
N ARG A 425 -20.62 27.79 -12.52
CA ARG A 425 -20.45 28.99 -13.35
C ARG A 425 -21.32 29.00 -14.62
N ALA A 426 -21.57 27.85 -15.23
CA ALA A 426 -22.37 27.75 -16.45
C ALA A 426 -23.88 27.81 -16.19
N LEU A 427 -24.36 27.10 -15.15
CA LEU A 427 -25.77 26.77 -14.98
C LEU A 427 -26.43 27.45 -13.78
N PHE A 428 -25.71 27.68 -12.68
CA PHE A 428 -26.31 28.28 -11.47
C PHE A 428 -26.90 29.69 -11.72
N PRO A 429 -26.29 30.61 -12.48
CA PRO A 429 -26.89 31.90 -12.79
C PRO A 429 -28.20 31.84 -13.59
N ILE A 430 -28.51 30.70 -14.20
CA ILE A 430 -29.77 30.45 -14.92
C ILE A 430 -30.78 29.86 -13.94
N PHE A 431 -30.39 28.80 -13.23
CA PHE A 431 -31.20 28.18 -12.18
C PHE A 431 -31.63 29.18 -11.10
N ALA A 432 -30.75 30.09 -10.66
CA ALA A 432 -31.03 31.10 -9.65
C ALA A 432 -32.20 32.03 -10.01
N GLN A 433 -32.61 32.11 -11.28
CA GLN A 433 -33.75 32.93 -11.74
C GLN A 433 -35.11 32.33 -11.36
N VAL A 434 -35.22 31.00 -11.18
CA VAL A 434 -36.47 30.34 -10.74
C VAL A 434 -36.55 30.20 -9.21
N LEU A 435 -35.45 30.39 -8.48
CA LEU A 435 -35.45 30.31 -7.01
C LEU A 435 -36.44 31.28 -6.33
N PRO A 436 -36.60 32.56 -6.74
CA PRO A 436 -37.53 33.47 -6.09
C PRO A 436 -39.00 33.03 -6.15
N SER A 437 -39.44 32.50 -7.31
CA SER A 437 -40.80 31.99 -7.50
C SER A 437 -40.99 30.63 -6.82
N ALA A 438 -39.97 29.76 -6.84
CA ALA A 438 -39.97 28.51 -6.10
C ALA A 438 -40.12 28.72 -4.59
N PHE A 439 -39.32 29.62 -4.01
CA PHE A 439 -39.40 29.99 -2.60
C PHE A 439 -40.77 30.59 -2.25
N GLU A 440 -41.33 31.44 -3.11
CA GLU A 440 -42.67 31.99 -2.87
C GLU A 440 -43.76 30.92 -2.92
N ALA A 441 -43.77 30.10 -3.95
CA ALA A 441 -44.78 29.05 -4.13
C ALA A 441 -44.69 28.00 -3.03
N TYR A 442 -43.51 27.43 -2.77
CA TYR A 442 -43.36 26.31 -1.84
C TYR A 442 -43.54 26.76 -0.38
N LEU A 443 -43.10 27.97 0.00
CA LEU A 443 -43.43 28.51 1.33
C LEU A 443 -44.93 28.81 1.46
N ARG A 444 -45.59 29.40 0.44
CA ARG A 444 -47.05 29.62 0.44
C ARG A 444 -47.82 28.31 0.57
N THR A 445 -47.41 27.24 -0.12
CA THR A 445 -48.02 25.92 -0.02
C THR A 445 -47.76 25.29 1.36
N ALA A 446 -46.54 25.37 1.90
CA ALA A 446 -46.23 24.94 3.27
C ALA A 446 -47.03 25.73 4.34
N ASP A 447 -47.36 26.99 4.05
CA ASP A 447 -48.22 27.84 4.85
C ASP A 447 -49.68 27.38 4.82
N ARG A 448 -50.22 27.12 3.62
CA ARG A 448 -51.58 26.56 3.40
C ARG A 448 -51.74 25.17 4.02
N GLN A 449 -50.80 24.26 3.80
CA GLN A 449 -50.90 22.87 4.24
C GLN A 449 -50.92 22.73 5.77
N VAL A 450 -50.17 23.56 6.49
CA VAL A 450 -50.25 23.62 7.96
C VAL A 450 -51.52 24.32 8.43
N SER A 451 -51.82 25.51 7.90
CA SER A 451 -52.88 26.37 8.46
C SER A 451 -54.29 25.82 8.19
N ASN A 452 -54.50 25.20 7.03
CA ASN A 452 -55.83 24.76 6.58
C ASN A 452 -56.02 23.25 6.73
N PHE A 453 -54.94 22.46 6.64
CA PHE A 453 -54.99 20.99 6.59
C PHE A 453 -54.17 20.29 7.69
N LEU A 454 -53.46 21.03 8.56
CA LEU A 454 -52.60 20.52 9.63
C LEU A 454 -51.45 19.57 9.16
N ARG A 455 -51.12 19.58 7.86
CA ARG A 455 -50.10 18.74 7.23
C ARG A 455 -48.69 19.31 7.39
N HIS A 456 -48.17 19.20 8.62
CA HIS A 456 -46.82 19.63 8.95
C HIS A 456 -45.71 18.84 8.24
N GLY A 457 -45.96 17.60 7.82
CA GLY A 457 -45.01 16.77 7.09
C GLY A 457 -44.79 17.26 5.66
N THR A 458 -45.86 17.65 4.95
CA THR A 458 -45.76 18.28 3.63
C THR A 458 -44.99 19.60 3.71
N SER A 459 -45.23 20.39 4.77
CA SER A 459 -44.41 21.58 5.07
C SER A 459 -42.93 21.24 5.28
N LEU A 460 -42.60 20.14 5.97
CA LEU A 460 -41.22 19.69 6.16
C LEU A 460 -40.56 19.22 4.86
N ALA A 461 -41.30 18.52 4.00
CA ALA A 461 -40.83 18.09 2.68
C ALA A 461 -40.52 19.28 1.78
N LEU A 462 -41.44 20.25 1.66
CA LEU A 462 -41.24 21.49 0.89
C LEU A 462 -40.06 22.31 1.44
N CYS A 463 -39.90 22.41 2.77
CA CYS A 463 -38.72 23.04 3.35
C CYS A 463 -37.42 22.32 2.98
N ALA A 464 -37.37 20.99 3.08
CA ALA A 464 -36.19 20.20 2.73
C ALA A 464 -35.83 20.31 1.23
N MET A 465 -36.85 20.40 0.36
CA MET A 465 -36.65 20.67 -1.07
C MET A 465 -36.02 22.05 -1.30
N LEU A 466 -36.54 23.11 -0.68
CA LEU A 466 -35.96 24.46 -0.78
C LEU A 466 -34.55 24.56 -0.20
N GLU A 467 -34.24 23.80 0.86
CA GLU A 467 -32.89 23.74 1.43
C GLU A 467 -31.91 23.04 0.48
N ALA A 468 -32.29 21.94 -0.16
CA ALA A 468 -31.45 21.25 -1.15
C ALA A 468 -31.11 22.15 -2.35
N MET A 469 -32.09 22.93 -2.85
CA MET A 469 -31.89 23.89 -3.95
C MET A 469 -30.86 25.00 -3.67
N VAL A 470 -30.46 25.22 -2.40
CA VAL A 470 -29.55 26.30 -2.01
C VAL A 470 -28.37 25.82 -1.15
N MET A 471 -28.18 24.50 -1.02
CA MET A 471 -27.26 23.91 -0.05
C MET A 471 -25.78 24.25 -0.32
N ASP A 472 -25.40 24.25 -1.60
CA ASP A 472 -24.01 24.40 -2.06
C ASP A 472 -23.73 25.76 -2.73
N ALA A 473 -24.68 26.70 -2.63
CA ALA A 473 -24.54 28.06 -3.16
C ALA A 473 -24.07 29.04 -2.09
N ASP A 474 -23.12 29.92 -2.41
CA ASP A 474 -22.74 30.98 -1.49
C ASP A 474 -23.91 31.95 -1.26
N GLU A 475 -24.16 32.34 -0.01
CA GLU A 475 -25.32 33.18 0.33
C GLU A 475 -25.29 34.54 -0.42
N GLU A 476 -24.10 35.02 -0.80
CA GLU A 476 -23.94 36.23 -1.60
C GLU A 476 -24.40 36.11 -3.07
N GLU A 477 -24.36 34.90 -3.64
CA GLU A 477 -24.76 34.61 -5.02
C GLU A 477 -26.28 34.45 -5.14
N LEU A 478 -26.96 34.07 -4.05
CA LEU A 478 -28.42 33.94 -4.02
C LEU A 478 -29.13 35.28 -4.26
N PRO A 479 -30.25 35.30 -5.02
CA PRO A 479 -31.07 36.49 -5.20
C PRO A 479 -31.48 37.11 -3.86
N LYS A 480 -31.52 38.44 -3.77
CA LYS A 480 -31.87 39.16 -2.53
C LYS A 480 -33.23 38.74 -1.94
N SER A 481 -34.18 38.40 -2.81
CA SER A 481 -35.52 37.88 -2.48
C SER A 481 -35.54 36.46 -1.92
N VAL A 482 -34.52 35.65 -2.23
CA VAL A 482 -34.33 34.31 -1.66
C VAL A 482 -33.64 34.42 -0.31
N ARG A 483 -32.54 35.19 -0.23
CA ARG A 483 -31.83 35.49 1.03
C ARG A 483 -32.76 35.98 2.14
N SER A 484 -33.62 36.94 1.85
CA SER A 484 -34.56 37.49 2.84
C SER A 484 -35.58 36.47 3.36
N ARG A 485 -35.84 35.37 2.62
CA ARG A 485 -36.73 34.27 3.00
C ARG A 485 -36.00 33.08 3.64
N LEU A 486 -34.67 33.01 3.63
CA LEU A 486 -33.92 31.95 4.34
C LEU A 486 -34.23 31.91 5.86
N PRO A 487 -34.40 33.03 6.58
CA PRO A 487 -34.85 33.01 7.98
C PRO A 487 -36.27 32.46 8.16
N GLU A 488 -37.17 32.77 7.22
CA GLU A 488 -38.55 32.28 7.20
C GLU A 488 -38.58 30.77 7.00
N LEU A 489 -37.86 30.25 5.99
CA LEU A 489 -37.65 28.82 5.75
C LEU A 489 -37.12 28.09 7.01
N LYS A 490 -36.05 28.62 7.62
CA LYS A 490 -35.47 28.07 8.86
C LYS A 490 -36.47 28.10 10.02
N GLN A 491 -37.28 29.17 10.15
CA GLN A 491 -38.33 29.26 11.17
C GLN A 491 -39.48 28.27 10.91
N ARG A 492 -39.90 28.11 9.64
CA ARG A 492 -40.94 27.19 9.18
C ARG A 492 -40.57 25.74 9.48
N ARG A 493 -39.36 25.33 9.07
CA ARG A 493 -38.81 24.00 9.36
C ARG A 493 -38.76 23.76 10.87
N ARG A 494 -38.25 24.70 11.67
CA ARG A 494 -38.24 24.59 13.15
C ARG A 494 -39.63 24.45 13.75
N LYS A 495 -40.63 25.23 13.31
CA LYS A 495 -42.02 25.13 13.78
C LYS A 495 -42.64 23.78 13.45
N SER A 496 -42.53 23.33 12.20
CA SER A 496 -43.10 22.04 11.76
C SER A 496 -42.35 20.84 12.34
N THR A 497 -41.02 20.92 12.52
CA THR A 497 -40.23 19.95 13.27
C THR A 497 -40.71 19.88 14.72
N ARG A 498 -40.86 21.03 15.39
CA ARG A 498 -41.32 21.04 16.78
C ARG A 498 -42.73 20.49 16.91
N PHE A 499 -43.65 20.81 16.00
CA PHE A 499 -44.98 20.19 16.00
C PHE A 499 -44.89 18.67 15.80
N PHE A 500 -44.06 18.21 14.85
CA PHE A 500 -43.79 16.79 14.68
C PHE A 500 -43.28 16.17 15.99
N LEU A 501 -42.21 16.70 16.60
CA LEU A 501 -41.67 16.20 17.87
C LEU A 501 -42.70 16.22 19.01
N ASP A 502 -43.37 17.34 19.24
CA ASP A 502 -44.27 17.55 20.40
C ASP A 502 -45.63 16.84 20.24
N LYS A 503 -46.02 16.38 19.03
CA LYS A 503 -47.39 15.85 18.73
C LYS A 503 -47.48 14.55 17.92
N ILE A 504 -46.44 14.13 17.20
CA ILE A 504 -46.50 12.99 16.24
C ILE A 504 -45.30 12.02 16.37
N ALA A 505 -44.11 12.56 16.63
CA ALA A 505 -42.87 11.81 16.83
C ALA A 505 -42.64 11.47 18.29
N GLY A 506 -43.10 12.34 19.20
CA GLY A 506 -43.19 12.20 20.65
C GLY A 506 -44.05 11.01 21.04
N ARG A 507 -43.53 9.81 20.82
CA ARG A 507 -44.17 8.54 21.11
C ARG A 507 -44.13 8.35 22.62
N ARG A 508 -45.25 8.61 23.31
CA ARG A 508 -45.35 8.28 24.73
C ARG A 508 -45.49 6.77 24.87
N VAL A 509 -44.74 6.19 25.79
CA VAL A 509 -44.96 4.85 26.31
C VAL A 509 -45.68 5.00 27.64
N ILE A 510 -46.95 4.63 27.69
CA ILE A 510 -47.76 4.67 28.90
C ILE A 510 -47.77 3.26 29.48
N VAL A 511 -47.28 3.10 30.71
CA VAL A 511 -47.27 1.82 31.43
C VAL A 511 -48.43 1.81 32.42
N GLU A 512 -49.47 1.03 32.14
CA GLU A 512 -50.57 0.83 33.07
C GLU A 512 -50.12 0.01 34.30
N ALA A 513 -50.95 0.01 35.35
CA ALA A 513 -50.63 -0.70 36.57
C ALA A 513 -50.67 -2.22 36.34
N PHE A 514 -49.54 -2.90 36.59
CA PHE A 514 -49.48 -4.36 36.53
C PHE A 514 -50.21 -4.97 37.73
N SER A 515 -50.87 -6.10 37.49
CA SER A 515 -51.54 -6.93 38.48
C SER A 515 -50.65 -8.11 38.90
N CYS A 516 -50.85 -8.61 40.12
CA CYS A 516 -50.19 -9.81 40.65
C CYS A 516 -51.00 -10.34 41.83
N GLY A 517 -50.90 -11.64 42.12
CA GLY A 517 -51.44 -12.22 43.36
C GLY A 517 -50.72 -11.76 44.63
N ILE A 518 -49.47 -11.27 44.51
CA ILE A 518 -48.69 -10.74 45.63
C ILE A 518 -48.98 -9.24 45.82
N PRO A 519 -49.48 -8.81 47.00
CA PRO A 519 -49.83 -7.40 47.25
C PRO A 519 -48.66 -6.44 46.99
N GLY A 520 -48.92 -5.38 46.23
CA GLY A 520 -47.94 -4.33 45.92
C GLY A 520 -46.91 -4.68 44.84
N LEU A 521 -46.64 -5.95 44.55
CA LEU A 521 -45.61 -6.38 43.58
C LEU A 521 -45.90 -5.87 42.16
N GLY A 522 -47.15 -5.97 41.71
CA GLY A 522 -47.55 -5.45 40.38
C GLY A 522 -47.33 -3.94 40.24
N LYS A 523 -47.69 -3.14 41.25
CA LYS A 523 -47.44 -1.69 41.24
C LYS A 523 -45.94 -1.36 41.23
N ALA A 524 -45.14 -2.09 42.02
CA ALA A 524 -43.69 -1.93 42.01
C ALA A 524 -43.11 -2.23 40.62
N TYR A 525 -43.45 -3.40 40.05
CA TYR A 525 -42.97 -3.86 38.75
C TYR A 525 -43.32 -2.90 37.60
N GLY A 526 -44.53 -2.31 37.62
CA GLY A 526 -44.92 -1.26 36.65
C GLY A 526 -44.03 -0.02 36.75
N ASN A 527 -43.75 0.46 37.97
CA ASN A 527 -42.84 1.59 38.19
C ASN A 527 -41.39 1.26 37.81
N ASP A 528 -40.91 0.04 38.10
CA ASP A 528 -39.58 -0.42 37.69
C ASP A 528 -39.48 -0.49 36.16
N LEU A 529 -40.55 -0.89 35.47
CA LEU A 529 -40.63 -0.91 34.01
C LEU A 529 -40.56 0.50 33.42
N VAL A 530 -41.26 1.49 33.98
CA VAL A 530 -41.13 2.89 33.59
C VAL A 530 -39.69 3.38 33.74
N ALA A 531 -39.03 3.08 34.86
CA ALA A 531 -37.63 3.47 35.09
C ALA A 531 -36.67 2.77 34.10
N ALA A 532 -36.80 1.46 33.92
CA ALA A 532 -35.97 0.68 33.02
C ALA A 532 -36.14 1.09 31.54
N LEU A 533 -37.36 1.41 31.11
CA LEU A 533 -37.65 1.92 29.78
C LEU A 533 -37.10 3.33 29.59
N THR A 534 -37.31 4.24 30.55
CA THR A 534 -36.77 5.61 30.52
C THR A 534 -35.25 5.60 30.32
N GLU A 535 -34.52 4.84 31.13
CA GLU A 535 -33.06 4.75 31.03
C GLU A 535 -32.60 4.14 29.70
N ARG A 536 -33.32 3.15 29.17
CA ARG A 536 -32.97 2.54 27.88
C ARG A 536 -33.29 3.42 26.68
N VAL A 537 -34.38 4.17 26.73
CA VAL A 537 -34.75 5.16 25.73
C VAL A 537 -33.68 6.26 25.66
N LYS A 538 -33.19 6.75 26.82
CA LYS A 538 -32.05 7.67 26.90
C LYS A 538 -30.78 7.03 26.32
N ALA A 539 -30.42 5.82 26.76
CA ALA A 539 -29.21 5.12 26.32
C ALA A 539 -29.21 4.79 24.81
N ALA A 540 -30.40 4.62 24.21
CA ALA A 540 -30.56 4.45 22.76
C ALA A 540 -30.56 5.77 21.96
N GLY A 541 -30.35 6.91 22.61
CA GLY A 541 -30.42 8.24 21.98
C GLY A 541 -31.83 8.67 21.57
N ALA A 542 -32.86 7.94 22.01
CA ALA A 542 -34.26 8.16 21.64
C ALA A 542 -35.03 9.08 22.61
N GLY A 543 -34.41 9.50 23.72
CA GLY A 543 -35.05 10.34 24.76
C GLY A 543 -35.47 11.76 24.33
N ALA A 544 -35.14 12.19 23.12
CA ALA A 544 -35.69 13.40 22.51
C ALA A 544 -37.01 13.16 21.73
N PHE A 545 -37.38 11.90 21.50
CA PHE A 545 -38.52 11.47 20.67
C PHE A 545 -39.48 10.53 21.38
N VAL A 546 -39.06 9.92 22.49
CA VAL A 546 -39.86 8.95 23.25
C VAL A 546 -39.86 9.39 24.71
N ASP A 547 -41.07 9.57 25.24
CA ASP A 547 -41.32 9.84 26.65
C ASP A 547 -41.95 8.60 27.30
N VAL A 548 -41.69 8.34 28.58
CA VAL A 548 -42.19 7.14 29.26
C VAL A 548 -42.91 7.56 30.54
N ARG A 549 -44.19 7.18 30.66
CA ARG A 549 -45.12 7.65 31.67
C ARG A 549 -45.72 6.51 32.48
N GLY A 550 -45.95 6.80 33.76
CA GLY A 550 -46.57 5.88 34.71
C GLY A 550 -48.10 5.90 34.67
N ALA A 551 -48.70 4.89 35.29
CA ALA A 551 -50.14 4.75 35.39
C ALA A 551 -50.79 5.95 36.09
N GLY A 552 -51.72 6.63 35.42
CA GLY A 552 -52.50 7.73 35.96
C GLY A 552 -51.86 9.13 35.83
N GLU A 553 -50.73 9.26 35.15
CA GLU A 553 -50.09 10.58 34.90
C GLU A 553 -50.84 11.39 33.82
N GLU A 554 -51.19 10.76 32.69
CA GLU A 554 -51.99 11.35 31.61
C GLU A 554 -52.88 10.30 30.95
N ALA A 555 -53.94 10.72 30.24
CA ALA A 555 -54.77 9.82 29.45
C ALA A 555 -54.09 9.44 28.12
N PRO A 556 -54.14 8.17 27.69
CA PRO A 556 -53.55 7.73 26.43
C PRO A 556 -54.26 8.31 25.21
N SER A 557 -53.47 8.72 24.23
CA SER A 557 -53.87 9.06 22.87
C SER A 557 -53.80 7.83 21.97
N ALA A 558 -54.48 7.86 20.81
CA ALA A 558 -54.48 6.77 19.84
C ALA A 558 -53.08 6.47 19.24
N ASP A 559 -52.18 7.45 19.22
CA ASP A 559 -50.80 7.33 18.71
C ASP A 559 -49.76 6.91 19.78
N ASP A 560 -50.16 6.77 21.05
CA ASP A 560 -49.25 6.31 22.11
C ASP A 560 -49.06 4.78 22.09
N TYR A 561 -47.94 4.32 22.66
CA TYR A 561 -47.74 2.91 23.00
C TYR A 561 -48.24 2.66 24.42
N VAL A 562 -49.32 1.90 24.59
CA VAL A 562 -49.84 1.57 25.92
C VAL A 562 -49.46 0.13 26.26
N ILE A 563 -48.69 -0.04 27.33
CA ILE A 563 -48.45 -1.34 27.96
C ILE A 563 -49.59 -1.57 28.94
N ALA A 564 -50.59 -2.31 28.49
CA ALA A 564 -51.85 -2.58 29.19
C ALA A 564 -51.93 -4.01 29.71
N GLU A 565 -52.88 -4.26 30.61
CA GLU A 565 -53.25 -5.62 31.09
C GLU A 565 -52.06 -6.45 31.59
N GLY A 566 -51.07 -5.78 32.19
CA GLY A 566 -49.91 -6.44 32.78
C GLY A 566 -50.29 -7.36 33.92
N HIS A 567 -49.81 -8.60 33.90
CA HIS A 567 -50.05 -9.60 34.93
C HIS A 567 -48.78 -10.42 35.20
N ILE A 568 -48.38 -10.48 36.47
CA ILE A 568 -47.32 -11.35 36.97
C ILE A 568 -48.00 -12.61 37.51
N ALA A 569 -47.91 -13.70 36.75
CA ALA A 569 -48.52 -14.99 37.08
C ALA A 569 -47.64 -15.78 38.07
N ASP A 570 -46.35 -15.91 37.75
CA ASP A 570 -45.37 -16.67 38.54
C ASP A 570 -44.19 -15.78 38.93
N PHE A 571 -43.76 -15.85 40.20
CA PHE A 571 -42.63 -15.07 40.74
C PHE A 571 -42.04 -15.78 41.97
N HIS A 572 -41.25 -16.83 41.74
CA HIS A 572 -40.63 -17.63 42.83
C HIS A 572 -39.20 -18.08 42.50
N ALA A 573 -38.39 -18.29 43.54
CA ALA A 573 -36.99 -18.72 43.43
C ALA A 573 -36.60 -19.81 44.44
N ASP A 574 -37.55 -20.72 44.69
CA ASP A 574 -37.41 -21.82 45.63
C ASP A 574 -36.68 -23.03 45.03
N GLU A 575 -36.55 -23.06 43.69
CA GLU A 575 -35.80 -24.09 42.97
C GLU A 575 -34.29 -23.97 43.19
N ILE A 576 -33.71 -25.05 43.71
CA ILE A 576 -32.29 -25.22 43.95
C ILE A 576 -31.86 -26.59 43.43
N THR A 577 -30.83 -26.62 42.59
CA THR A 577 -30.18 -27.84 42.13
C THR A 577 -28.77 -27.87 42.70
N GLU A 578 -28.38 -28.98 43.32
CA GLU A 578 -27.06 -29.14 43.89
C GLU A 578 -26.35 -30.31 43.22
N VAL A 579 -25.12 -30.08 42.78
CA VAL A 579 -24.25 -31.09 42.18
C VAL A 579 -22.93 -31.10 42.93
N GLU A 580 -22.62 -32.25 43.54
CA GLU A 580 -21.34 -32.48 44.17
C GLU A 580 -20.40 -33.18 43.19
N THR A 581 -19.23 -32.58 42.98
CA THR A 581 -18.13 -33.13 42.18
C THR A 581 -16.84 -33.11 43.01
N MET A 582 -15.80 -33.79 42.53
CA MET A 582 -14.49 -33.80 43.17
C MET A 582 -13.43 -33.47 42.14
N ARG A 583 -12.49 -32.59 42.49
CA ARG A 583 -11.23 -32.41 41.75
C ARG A 583 -10.04 -32.87 42.60
N LEU A 584 -9.06 -33.48 41.96
CA LEU A 584 -7.83 -33.96 42.61
C LEU A 584 -6.69 -32.96 42.33
N GLU A 585 -5.92 -32.63 43.36
CA GLU A 585 -4.77 -31.73 43.25
C GLU A 585 -3.57 -32.34 43.99
N GLN A 586 -2.50 -32.68 43.25
CA GLN A 586 -1.29 -33.30 43.80
C GLN A 586 -0.23 -32.24 44.10
N ARG A 587 0.32 -32.26 45.32
CA ARG A 587 1.30 -31.26 45.75
C ARG A 587 2.33 -31.81 46.74
N TRP A 588 3.54 -31.28 46.67
CA TRP A 588 4.63 -31.59 47.59
C TRP A 588 4.49 -30.77 48.88
N GLY A 589 4.42 -31.46 50.01
CA GLY A 589 4.34 -30.86 51.34
C GLY A 589 5.69 -30.34 51.84
N LYS A 590 5.72 -29.96 53.12
CA LYS A 590 6.92 -29.47 53.79
C LYS A 590 8.04 -30.52 53.81
N ILE A 591 9.28 -30.05 53.71
CA ILE A 591 10.48 -30.88 53.91
C ILE A 591 10.71 -31.05 55.42
N GLU A 592 10.68 -32.29 55.89
CA GLU A 592 10.97 -32.70 57.26
C GLU A 592 12.43 -33.17 57.40
N GLU A 593 13.11 -32.74 58.46
CA GLU A 593 14.43 -33.27 58.83
C GLU A 593 14.27 -34.46 59.78
N GLN A 594 14.88 -35.60 59.42
CA GLN A 594 14.84 -36.84 60.20
C GLN A 594 16.26 -37.29 60.57
N VAL A 595 16.44 -37.69 61.82
CA VAL A 595 17.70 -38.28 62.30
C VAL A 595 17.84 -39.68 61.73
N ASN A 596 18.94 -39.99 61.05
CA ASN A 596 19.18 -41.31 60.46
C ASN A 596 19.37 -42.39 61.55
N PRO A 597 18.42 -43.33 61.74
CA PRO A 597 18.49 -44.32 62.83
C PRO A 597 19.57 -45.39 62.58
N THR A 598 20.01 -45.56 61.33
CA THR A 598 20.98 -46.58 60.92
C THR A 598 22.43 -46.22 61.26
N TYR A 599 22.73 -44.92 61.48
CA TYR A 599 24.10 -44.44 61.65
C TYR A 599 24.74 -44.84 62.99
N GLY A 600 23.92 -45.17 64.00
CA GLY A 600 24.39 -45.51 65.35
C GLY A 600 24.87 -46.95 65.58
N ARG A 601 24.88 -47.81 64.56
CA ARG A 601 25.22 -49.25 64.71
C ARG A 601 26.49 -49.73 63.97
N LEU A 602 27.18 -48.87 63.21
CA LEU A 602 28.21 -49.32 62.25
C LEU A 602 29.64 -48.80 62.48
N MET A 603 29.93 -48.01 63.53
CA MET A 603 31.30 -47.60 63.85
C MET A 603 31.59 -47.55 65.36
N PRO A 604 32.46 -48.43 65.89
CA PRO A 604 33.10 -48.23 67.19
C PRO A 604 34.39 -47.40 67.02
N GLY A 605 34.33 -46.12 67.39
CA GLY A 605 35.50 -45.24 67.49
C GLY A 605 35.70 -44.26 66.33
N GLY A 606 35.13 -43.05 66.46
CA GLY A 606 35.48 -41.90 65.62
C GLY A 606 34.43 -40.79 65.59
N GLY A 607 34.72 -39.67 66.27
CA GLY A 607 34.14 -38.32 66.06
C GLY A 607 32.63 -38.11 66.27
N GLU A 608 32.24 -37.20 67.16
CA GLU A 608 30.81 -36.84 67.36
C GLU A 608 30.22 -35.94 66.25
N ASP A 609 31.05 -35.34 65.39
CA ASP A 609 30.61 -34.38 64.37
C ASP A 609 30.15 -35.04 63.07
N LYS A 610 28.95 -34.61 62.61
CA LYS A 610 28.27 -34.97 61.34
C LYS A 610 27.63 -36.37 61.30
N ARG A 611 26.55 -36.55 62.09
CA ARG A 611 25.48 -37.50 61.74
C ARG A 611 24.77 -37.00 60.48
N PRO A 612 24.64 -37.80 59.39
CA PRO A 612 23.94 -37.35 58.19
C PRO A 612 22.44 -37.22 58.47
N VAL A 613 21.93 -35.99 58.39
CA VAL A 613 20.50 -35.67 58.45
C VAL A 613 19.84 -36.19 57.18
N ARG A 614 18.68 -36.82 57.32
CA ARG A 614 17.90 -37.37 56.22
C ARG A 614 16.66 -36.51 56.01
N PHE A 615 16.52 -35.89 54.84
CA PHE A 615 15.37 -35.07 54.49
C PHE A 615 14.26 -35.94 53.91
N ARG A 616 13.03 -35.74 54.38
CA ARG A 616 11.82 -36.40 53.89
C ARG A 616 10.84 -35.36 53.36
N GLN A 617 10.27 -35.60 52.18
CA GLN A 617 9.15 -34.83 51.66
C GLN A 617 8.05 -35.77 51.20
N VAL A 618 6.80 -35.35 51.38
CA VAL A 618 5.62 -36.14 51.03
C VAL A 618 4.90 -35.49 49.85
N LEU A 619 4.66 -36.26 48.79
CA LEU A 619 3.68 -35.94 47.75
C LEU A 619 2.31 -36.36 48.25
N SER A 620 1.44 -35.37 48.47
CA SER A 620 0.06 -35.56 48.90
C SER A 620 -0.91 -35.19 47.79
N GLU A 621 -1.85 -36.07 47.51
CA GLU A 621 -3.04 -35.79 46.72
C GLU A 621 -4.14 -35.25 47.63
N HIS A 622 -4.63 -34.06 47.31
CA HIS A 622 -5.78 -33.43 47.94
C HIS A 622 -7.02 -33.67 47.09
N VAL A 623 -8.02 -34.31 47.68
CA VAL A 623 -9.39 -34.31 47.16
C VAL A 623 -10.02 -32.98 47.56
N ILE A 624 -10.54 -32.26 46.58
CA ILE A 624 -11.28 -31.01 46.78
C ILE A 624 -12.72 -31.30 46.37
N ASN A 625 -13.58 -31.37 47.38
CA ASN A 625 -15.01 -31.57 47.22
C ASN A 625 -15.62 -30.24 46.79
N GLN A 626 -16.23 -30.21 45.61
CA GLN A 626 -16.86 -29.04 45.01
C GLN A 626 -18.38 -29.24 45.02
N ARG A 627 -19.09 -28.43 45.81
CA ARG A 627 -20.55 -28.32 45.76
C ARG A 627 -20.93 -27.15 44.86
N THR A 628 -21.45 -27.45 43.67
CA THR A 628 -22.05 -26.45 42.79
C THR A 628 -23.54 -26.35 43.10
N VAL A 629 -23.99 -25.17 43.50
CA VAL A 629 -25.38 -24.86 43.80
C VAL A 629 -25.92 -23.95 42.70
N GLU A 630 -26.84 -24.45 41.88
CA GLU A 630 -27.60 -23.64 40.93
C GLU A 630 -28.93 -23.24 41.56
N ARG A 631 -29.21 -21.94 41.59
CA ARG A 631 -30.54 -21.41 41.94
C ARG A 631 -31.24 -20.91 40.69
N ILE A 632 -32.55 -21.10 40.67
CA ILE A 632 -33.41 -20.74 39.55
C ILE A 632 -34.49 -19.79 40.07
N ALA A 633 -34.64 -18.62 39.43
CA ALA A 633 -35.78 -17.75 39.60
C ALA A 633 -36.69 -17.89 38.37
N HIS A 634 -37.93 -18.32 38.57
CA HIS A 634 -38.94 -18.36 37.52
C HIS A 634 -39.79 -17.11 37.61
N ILE A 635 -39.91 -16.41 36.49
CA ILE A 635 -40.76 -15.22 36.35
C ILE A 635 -41.61 -15.40 35.12
N ARG A 636 -42.92 -15.36 35.33
CA ARG A 636 -43.91 -15.38 34.26
C ARG A 636 -44.72 -14.10 34.26
N LEU A 637 -44.55 -13.33 33.21
CA LEU A 637 -45.18 -12.04 32.95
C LEU A 637 -45.95 -12.10 31.64
N THR A 638 -47.23 -11.72 31.66
CA THR A 638 -48.02 -11.48 30.45
C THR A 638 -48.46 -10.03 30.41
N PHE A 639 -48.42 -9.39 29.24
CA PHE A 639 -48.85 -8.01 29.05
C PHE A 639 -49.33 -7.80 27.60
N ARG A 640 -50.02 -6.70 27.35
CA ARG A 640 -50.39 -6.30 25.98
C ARG A 640 -49.76 -4.98 25.62
N VAL A 641 -49.28 -4.87 24.38
CA VAL A 641 -48.79 -3.62 23.80
C VAL A 641 -49.82 -3.15 22.77
N ARG A 642 -50.54 -2.08 23.10
CA ARG A 642 -51.49 -1.41 22.20
C ARG A 642 -50.82 -0.22 21.53
N HIS A 643 -51.07 -0.04 20.24
CA HIS A 643 -50.72 1.17 19.50
C HIS A 643 -51.65 1.31 18.29
N ARG A 644 -52.40 2.42 18.22
CA ARG A 644 -53.52 2.61 17.28
C ARG A 644 -54.48 1.42 17.31
N ASN A 645 -54.56 0.68 16.20
CA ASN A 645 -55.46 -0.47 16.01
C ASN A 645 -54.74 -1.83 16.13
N ALA A 646 -53.45 -1.83 16.49
CA ALA A 646 -52.68 -3.05 16.72
C ALA A 646 -52.58 -3.33 18.23
N GLU A 647 -52.91 -4.55 18.62
CA GLU A 647 -52.73 -5.07 19.98
C GLU A 647 -51.91 -6.36 19.88
N ASP A 648 -50.73 -6.36 20.50
CA ASP A 648 -49.84 -7.51 20.52
C ASP A 648 -49.69 -8.05 21.95
N PHE A 649 -49.72 -9.37 22.07
CA PHE A 649 -49.48 -10.08 23.32
C PHE A 649 -47.97 -10.28 23.54
N GLY A 650 -47.49 -9.85 24.70
CA GLY A 650 -46.14 -10.12 25.18
C GLY A 650 -46.17 -11.11 26.35
N GLU A 651 -45.38 -12.18 26.27
CA GLU A 651 -45.11 -13.09 27.38
C GLU A 651 -43.59 -13.15 27.62
N VAL A 652 -43.19 -13.02 28.88
CA VAL A 652 -41.88 -13.43 29.37
C VAL A 652 -42.14 -14.60 30.30
N ASN A 653 -41.66 -15.79 29.95
CA ASN A 653 -41.82 -17.01 30.76
C ASN A 653 -40.45 -17.67 30.85
N GLU A 654 -39.64 -17.20 31.80
CA GLU A 654 -38.19 -17.44 31.81
C GLU A 654 -37.69 -17.97 33.15
N PHE A 655 -36.72 -18.88 33.07
CA PHE A 655 -36.04 -19.48 34.20
C PHE A 655 -34.63 -18.91 34.31
N PHE A 656 -34.49 -17.83 35.07
CA PHE A 656 -33.20 -17.15 35.30
C PHE A 656 -32.33 -17.98 36.25
N ARG A 657 -31.30 -18.65 35.71
CA ARG A 657 -30.41 -19.55 36.47
C ARG A 657 -29.07 -18.92 36.81
N ARG A 658 -28.60 -19.12 38.04
CA ARG A 658 -27.25 -18.71 38.48
C ARG A 658 -26.59 -19.79 39.32
N SER A 659 -25.36 -20.15 38.96
CA SER A 659 -24.57 -21.19 39.63
C SER A 659 -23.53 -20.57 40.57
N PHE A 660 -23.42 -21.13 41.78
CA PHE A 660 -22.49 -20.75 42.84
C PHE A 660 -21.62 -21.95 43.19
N VAL A 661 -20.32 -21.76 43.41
CA VAL A 661 -19.37 -22.85 43.68
C VAL A 661 -18.80 -22.73 45.10
N GLN A 662 -18.90 -23.82 45.86
CA GLN A 662 -18.30 -23.96 47.19
C GLN A 662 -17.36 -25.15 47.24
N GLU A 663 -16.07 -24.88 47.41
CA GLU A 663 -15.01 -25.88 47.53
C GLU A 663 -14.61 -26.08 49.00
N GLY A 664 -14.43 -27.35 49.37
CA GLY A 664 -13.91 -27.78 50.67
C GLY A 664 -12.92 -28.93 50.51
N SER A 665 -11.90 -28.96 51.37
CA SER A 665 -10.99 -30.09 51.50
C SER A 665 -10.62 -30.23 52.97
N HIS A 666 -10.93 -31.38 53.56
CA HIS A 666 -10.60 -31.68 54.95
C HIS A 666 -9.12 -32.07 55.06
N PRO A 667 -8.31 -31.39 55.89
CA PRO A 667 -6.84 -31.52 55.91
C PRO A 667 -6.28 -32.87 56.40
N PHE A 668 -7.13 -33.89 56.56
CA PHE A 668 -6.78 -35.21 57.09
C PHE A 668 -7.57 -36.35 56.44
N ARG A 669 -8.85 -36.13 56.11
CA ARG A 669 -9.71 -37.14 55.44
C ARG A 669 -9.56 -37.11 53.93
N ASP A 670 -9.39 -35.91 53.38
CA ASP A 670 -9.35 -35.67 51.94
C ASP A 670 -7.90 -35.53 51.43
N VAL A 671 -6.93 -36.04 52.19
CA VAL A 671 -5.49 -35.94 51.89
C VAL A 671 -4.87 -37.32 51.90
N ARG A 672 -4.43 -37.79 50.72
CA ARG A 672 -3.77 -39.09 50.56
C ARG A 672 -2.28 -38.88 50.26
N THR A 673 -1.41 -39.47 51.08
CA THR A 673 0.01 -39.60 50.71
C THR A 673 0.13 -40.57 49.53
N LEU A 674 0.65 -40.09 48.40
CA LEU A 674 0.97 -40.91 47.24
C LEU A 674 2.41 -41.43 47.30
N GLN A 675 3.35 -40.57 47.66
CA GLN A 675 4.79 -40.89 47.69
C GLN A 675 5.47 -40.15 48.84
N ALA A 676 6.52 -40.75 49.39
CA ALA A 676 7.49 -40.05 50.24
C ALA A 676 8.87 -40.11 49.56
N ALA A 677 9.38 -38.97 49.13
CA ALA A 677 10.76 -38.81 48.70
C ALA A 677 11.64 -38.69 49.95
N VAL A 678 12.76 -39.42 50.00
CA VAL A 678 13.65 -39.38 51.16
C VAL A 678 15.11 -39.45 50.73
N THR A 679 15.88 -38.40 51.04
CA THR A 679 17.22 -38.13 50.51
C THR A 679 18.15 -37.60 51.60
N PHE A 680 19.44 -37.49 51.32
CA PHE A 680 20.43 -36.83 52.19
C PHE A 680 20.78 -35.42 51.71
N ASP A 681 20.35 -35.04 50.50
CA ASP A 681 20.56 -33.72 49.92
C ASP A 681 19.22 -32.99 49.78
N ARG A 682 19.07 -31.88 50.52
CA ARG A 682 17.84 -31.09 50.56
C ARG A 682 17.46 -30.49 49.21
N ASP A 683 18.44 -30.15 48.38
CA ASP A 683 18.21 -29.47 47.10
C ASP A 683 17.71 -30.44 46.01
N THR A 684 17.72 -31.75 46.29
CA THR A 684 17.10 -32.78 45.44
C THR A 684 15.59 -32.98 45.68
N LEU A 685 14.98 -32.20 46.59
CA LEU A 685 13.56 -32.22 46.89
C LEU A 685 12.82 -31.07 46.17
N HIS A 686 11.51 -31.22 46.01
CA HIS A 686 10.68 -30.22 45.33
C HIS A 686 10.39 -29.02 46.25
N PRO A 687 10.16 -27.81 45.72
CA PRO A 687 9.70 -26.68 46.53
C PRO A 687 8.35 -26.99 47.19
N GLU A 688 8.16 -26.54 48.44
CA GLU A 688 6.90 -26.69 49.17
C GLU A 688 5.79 -25.89 48.47
N ALA A 689 4.69 -26.57 48.13
CA ALA A 689 3.56 -25.95 47.45
C ALA A 689 2.52 -25.43 48.47
N PRO A 690 1.97 -24.22 48.26
CA PRO A 690 0.96 -23.66 49.16
C PRO A 690 -0.32 -24.52 49.22
N PRO A 691 -1.21 -24.28 50.20
CA PRO A 691 -2.54 -24.90 50.21
C PRO A 691 -3.31 -24.57 48.92
N PRO A 692 -4.12 -25.51 48.38
CA PRO A 692 -4.92 -25.24 47.19
C PRO A 692 -5.92 -24.09 47.47
N PRO A 693 -6.06 -23.11 46.56
CA PRO A 693 -7.05 -22.06 46.71
C PRO A 693 -8.45 -22.67 46.57
N LEU A 694 -9.28 -22.52 47.61
CA LEU A 694 -10.66 -23.00 47.64
C LEU A 694 -11.63 -21.87 47.30
N ARG A 695 -12.39 -22.01 46.21
CA ARG A 695 -13.46 -21.08 45.84
C ARG A 695 -14.63 -21.20 46.82
N LYS A 696 -15.11 -20.08 47.36
CA LYS A 696 -16.23 -20.04 48.31
C LYS A 696 -17.21 -18.93 47.95
N ASP A 697 -18.05 -19.21 46.95
CA ASP A 697 -19.10 -18.29 46.55
C ASP A 697 -20.17 -18.19 47.65
N ARG A 698 -20.61 -16.96 47.94
CA ARG A 698 -21.83 -16.73 48.70
C ARG A 698 -23.01 -17.09 47.81
N ILE A 699 -23.72 -18.16 48.17
CA ILE A 699 -25.01 -18.52 47.57
C ILE A 699 -26.01 -17.39 47.85
N TRP A 700 -26.67 -16.89 46.81
CA TRP A 700 -27.70 -15.85 46.94
C TRP A 700 -28.96 -16.40 47.60
N THR A 701 -29.69 -15.54 48.31
CA THR A 701 -31.02 -15.85 48.85
C THR A 701 -32.08 -15.89 47.74
N PRO A 702 -33.25 -16.51 47.96
CA PRO A 702 -34.37 -16.44 47.01
C PRO A 702 -34.77 -15.00 46.66
N ALA A 703 -34.72 -14.08 47.62
CA ALA A 703 -35.01 -12.65 47.38
C ALA A 703 -33.99 -11.97 46.45
N GLU A 704 -32.69 -12.26 46.61
CA GLU A 704 -31.63 -11.76 45.73
C GLU A 704 -31.75 -12.35 44.31
N MET A 705 -32.13 -13.63 44.20
CA MET A 705 -32.43 -14.28 42.91
C MET A 705 -33.64 -13.66 42.22
N LEU A 706 -34.71 -13.35 42.97
CA LEU A 706 -35.92 -12.71 42.44
C LEU A 706 -35.68 -11.26 41.99
N ASP A 707 -34.90 -10.47 42.74
CA ASP A 707 -34.53 -9.12 42.29
C ASP A 707 -33.66 -9.15 41.04
N TRP A 708 -32.69 -10.08 40.95
CA TRP A 708 -31.91 -10.25 39.73
C TRP A 708 -32.77 -10.68 38.54
N GLY A 709 -33.63 -11.70 38.72
CA GLY A 709 -34.58 -12.13 37.71
C GLY A 709 -35.51 -11.00 37.25
N ARG A 710 -36.06 -10.22 38.19
CA ARG A 710 -36.91 -9.04 37.92
C ARG A 710 -36.20 -8.04 37.01
N ARG A 711 -34.93 -7.74 37.28
CA ARG A 711 -34.14 -6.83 36.43
C ARG A 711 -33.92 -7.41 35.03
N GLN A 712 -33.70 -8.72 34.91
CA GLN A 712 -33.53 -9.40 33.62
C GLN A 712 -34.83 -9.46 32.79
N SER A 713 -35.97 -9.74 33.42
CA SER A 713 -37.28 -9.75 32.73
C SER A 713 -37.68 -8.35 32.26
N LEU A 714 -37.46 -7.31 33.09
CA LEU A 714 -37.63 -5.91 32.68
C LEU A 714 -36.69 -5.53 31.51
N GLU A 715 -35.48 -6.06 31.49
CA GLU A 715 -34.53 -5.91 30.39
C GLU A 715 -35.06 -6.52 29.07
N GLN A 716 -35.66 -7.71 29.12
CA GLN A 716 -36.23 -8.37 27.95
C GLN A 716 -37.44 -7.59 27.40
N VAL A 717 -38.40 -7.21 28.26
CA VAL A 717 -39.55 -6.37 27.88
C VAL A 717 -39.07 -5.06 27.24
N GLY A 718 -38.05 -4.43 27.83
CA GLY A 718 -37.45 -3.20 27.30
C GLY A 718 -36.83 -3.37 25.91
N LYS A 719 -36.15 -4.49 25.63
CA LYS A 719 -35.60 -4.77 24.28
C LYS A 719 -36.71 -4.88 23.24
N ALA A 720 -37.78 -5.62 23.54
CA ALA A 720 -38.90 -5.82 22.63
C ALA A 720 -39.60 -4.50 22.28
N LEU A 721 -39.82 -3.61 23.26
CA LEU A 721 -40.44 -2.30 23.02
C LEU A 721 -39.53 -1.36 22.21
N LEU A 722 -38.23 -1.30 22.53
CA LEU A 722 -37.29 -0.42 21.81
C LEU A 722 -37.18 -0.77 20.33
N LEU A 723 -37.26 -2.05 19.96
CA LEU A 723 -37.28 -2.47 18.55
C LEU A 723 -38.49 -1.89 17.80
N ARG A 724 -39.68 -1.89 18.43
CA ARG A 724 -40.92 -1.29 17.89
C ARG A 724 -40.87 0.24 17.84
N LEU A 725 -40.20 0.87 18.80
CA LEU A 725 -39.98 2.32 18.78
C LEU A 725 -39.04 2.71 17.63
N ARG A 726 -37.94 1.96 17.45
CA ARG A 726 -36.96 2.17 16.37
C ARG A 726 -37.49 1.85 14.97
N SER A 727 -38.53 1.02 14.83
CA SER A 727 -39.16 0.74 13.54
C SER A 727 -40.10 1.85 13.03
N TYR A 728 -40.30 2.96 13.76
CA TYR A 728 -41.21 4.04 13.32
C TYR A 728 -40.98 4.53 11.88
N PRO A 729 -39.74 4.80 11.44
CA PRO A 729 -39.52 5.37 10.11
C PRO A 729 -39.92 4.38 9.02
N LEU A 730 -39.73 3.08 9.26
CA LEU A 730 -40.18 2.02 8.34
C LEU A 730 -41.71 1.96 8.27
N ASN A 731 -42.40 2.13 9.40
CA ASN A 731 -43.86 2.21 9.42
C ASN A 731 -44.35 3.46 8.66
N LEU A 732 -43.75 4.63 8.87
CA LEU A 732 -44.08 5.87 8.14
C LEU A 732 -43.83 5.72 6.64
N ALA A 733 -42.69 5.15 6.24
CA ALA A 733 -42.36 4.87 4.84
C ALA A 733 -43.34 3.86 4.20
N THR A 734 -43.75 2.83 4.94
CA THR A 734 -44.73 1.83 4.47
C THR A 734 -46.12 2.44 4.32
N GLU A 735 -46.58 3.24 5.30
CA GLU A 735 -47.82 4.02 5.20
C GLU A 735 -47.77 4.98 4.00
N ALA A 736 -46.68 5.73 3.83
CA ALA A 736 -46.50 6.68 2.75
C ALA A 736 -46.49 6.01 1.36
N SER A 737 -45.81 4.87 1.22
CA SER A 737 -45.80 4.07 0.00
C SER A 737 -47.20 3.52 -0.32
N ALA A 738 -47.92 3.03 0.68
CA ALA A 738 -49.30 2.54 0.49
C ALA A 738 -50.26 3.66 0.07
N LEU A 739 -50.09 4.89 0.59
CA LEU A 739 -50.86 6.06 0.18
C LEU A 739 -50.51 6.50 -1.25
N ALA A 740 -49.22 6.50 -1.61
CA ALA A 740 -48.76 6.78 -2.96
C ALA A 740 -49.33 5.78 -3.99
N THR A 741 -49.41 4.47 -3.67
CA THR A 741 -50.06 3.47 -4.54
C THR A 741 -51.58 3.63 -4.69
N ARG A 742 -52.20 4.56 -3.95
CA ARG A 742 -53.63 4.90 -4.02
C ARG A 742 -53.86 6.32 -4.54
N ASP A 743 -52.82 6.96 -5.08
CA ASP A 743 -52.81 8.35 -5.54
C ASP A 743 -53.17 9.41 -4.46
N ASP A 744 -53.11 9.07 -3.17
CA ASP A 744 -53.21 10.06 -2.08
C ASP A 744 -51.83 10.72 -1.85
N TRP A 745 -51.41 11.49 -2.84
CA TRP A 745 -50.10 12.14 -2.87
C TRP A 745 -49.92 13.17 -1.75
N ALA A 746 -51.00 13.83 -1.33
CA ALA A 746 -50.97 14.82 -0.26
C ALA A 746 -50.64 14.17 1.10
N GLU A 747 -51.28 13.06 1.44
CA GLU A 747 -50.99 12.35 2.68
C GLU A 747 -49.70 11.52 2.58
N ALA A 748 -49.36 10.98 1.40
CA ALA A 748 -48.07 10.36 1.16
C ALA A 748 -46.90 11.34 1.40
N SER A 749 -46.97 12.55 0.85
CA SER A 749 -45.99 13.63 1.09
C SER A 749 -45.90 13.99 2.58
N ASN A 750 -47.05 14.06 3.28
CA ASN A 750 -47.09 14.31 4.72
C ASN A 750 -46.32 13.24 5.51
N LYS A 751 -46.59 11.96 5.24
CA LYS A 751 -45.91 10.83 5.91
C LYS A 751 -44.43 10.74 5.57
N TRP A 752 -44.05 10.96 4.31
CA TRP A 752 -42.65 10.99 3.88
C TRP A 752 -41.86 12.14 4.50
N GLY A 753 -42.43 13.35 4.58
CA GLY A 753 -41.78 14.50 5.22
C GLY A 753 -41.52 14.28 6.70
N PHE A 754 -42.44 13.62 7.42
CA PHE A 754 -42.21 13.17 8.79
C PHE A 754 -41.13 12.08 8.89
N CYS A 755 -41.11 11.12 7.98
CA CYS A 755 -40.07 10.08 7.93
C CYS A 755 -38.66 10.67 7.74
N HIS A 756 -38.51 11.60 6.78
CA HIS A 756 -37.27 12.33 6.54
C HIS A 756 -36.86 13.18 7.76
N ALA A 757 -37.80 13.90 8.39
CA ALA A 757 -37.53 14.68 9.59
C ALA A 757 -37.09 13.81 10.78
N TYR A 758 -37.67 12.62 10.96
CA TYR A 758 -37.28 11.68 12.01
C TYR A 758 -35.86 11.14 11.79
N LEU A 759 -35.53 10.71 10.56
CA LEU A 759 -34.23 10.13 10.23
C LEU A 759 -33.10 11.16 10.26
N THR A 760 -33.35 12.41 9.88
CA THR A 760 -32.36 13.49 9.96
C THR A 760 -32.04 13.93 11.39
N GLN A 761 -32.94 13.69 12.35
CA GLN A 761 -32.77 14.08 13.76
C GLN A 761 -32.37 12.92 14.67
N SER A 762 -32.72 11.68 14.31
CA SER A 762 -32.30 10.50 15.05
C SER A 762 -30.79 10.25 14.86
N PRO A 763 -30.02 9.97 15.93
CA PRO A 763 -28.64 9.53 15.77
C PRO A 763 -28.58 8.30 14.84
N GLY A 764 -27.56 8.26 13.98
CA GLY A 764 -27.31 7.11 13.11
C GLY A 764 -27.06 5.84 13.95
N PRO A 765 -27.28 4.64 13.39
CA PRO A 765 -26.83 3.42 14.06
C PRO A 765 -25.31 3.54 14.31
N PRO A 766 -24.81 3.13 15.50
CA PRO A 766 -23.40 3.23 15.82
C PRO A 766 -22.57 2.47 14.79
N SER A 767 -21.43 3.05 14.41
CA SER A 767 -20.58 2.48 13.36
C SER A 767 -20.11 1.08 13.77
N PRO A 768 -19.72 0.21 12.80
CA PRO A 768 -19.21 -1.11 13.14
C PRO A 768 -18.03 -1.09 14.13
N GLY A 769 -17.23 -0.01 14.15
CA GLY A 769 -16.14 0.17 15.11
C GLY A 769 -16.60 0.45 16.54
N ASP A 770 -17.63 1.27 16.72
CA ASP A 770 -18.16 1.64 18.04
C ASP A 770 -18.85 0.47 18.77
N ARG A 771 -19.29 -0.54 18.00
CA ARG A 771 -19.86 -1.78 18.54
C ARG A 771 -18.81 -2.65 19.23
N VAL A 772 -17.54 -2.54 18.85
CA VAL A 772 -16.44 -3.35 19.41
C VAL A 772 -15.96 -2.79 20.74
N THR A 773 -15.87 -1.46 20.88
CA THR A 773 -15.48 -0.80 22.13
C THR A 773 -16.55 -0.95 23.21
N ALA A 774 -17.82 -0.78 22.89
CA ALA A 774 -18.92 -0.95 23.85
C ALA A 774 -19.10 -2.40 24.37
N ALA A 775 -18.55 -3.40 23.67
CA ALA A 775 -18.54 -4.79 24.09
C ALA A 775 -17.39 -5.13 25.06
N ALA A 776 -16.28 -4.36 25.03
CA ALA A 776 -15.09 -4.64 25.83
C ALA A 776 -15.25 -4.29 27.33
N ASP A 777 -16.11 -3.32 27.66
CA ASP A 777 -16.34 -2.85 29.04
C ASP A 777 -17.36 -3.69 29.84
N ARG A 778 -17.83 -4.83 29.33
CA ARG A 778 -18.77 -5.71 30.03
C ARG A 778 -18.13 -7.04 30.41
N ALA A 779 -18.13 -7.34 31.71
CA ALA A 779 -17.64 -8.60 32.25
C ALA A 779 -18.38 -9.82 31.67
N PRO A 780 -17.73 -11.00 31.57
CA PRO A 780 -18.23 -12.13 30.78
C PRO A 780 -19.28 -12.98 31.54
N ASP A 781 -20.42 -12.40 31.89
CA ASP A 781 -21.62 -13.17 32.29
C ASP A 781 -22.45 -13.47 31.02
N ARG A 782 -22.24 -14.68 30.46
CA ARG A 782 -23.00 -15.39 29.39
C ARG A 782 -23.57 -14.58 28.21
N GLU A 783 -23.17 -14.97 27.00
CA GLU A 783 -23.79 -14.54 25.74
C GLU A 783 -25.31 -14.80 25.73
N VAL A 784 -26.10 -13.72 25.85
CA VAL A 784 -27.47 -13.71 25.33
C VAL A 784 -27.35 -13.77 23.81
N PRO A 785 -28.02 -14.72 23.11
CA PRO A 785 -27.89 -14.83 21.66
C PRO A 785 -28.25 -13.50 20.99
N PRO A 786 -27.46 -13.03 20.01
CA PRO A 786 -27.73 -11.76 19.35
C PRO A 786 -29.08 -11.83 18.65
N ILE A 787 -29.99 -10.93 19.03
CA ILE A 787 -31.34 -10.85 18.45
C ILE A 787 -31.18 -10.48 16.97
N HIS A 788 -31.27 -11.46 16.07
CA HIS A 788 -31.08 -11.29 14.62
C HIS A 788 -32.02 -10.22 14.00
N ALA A 789 -33.18 -9.99 14.61
CA ALA A 789 -34.09 -8.92 14.22
C ALA A 789 -33.48 -7.51 14.36
N GLY A 790 -32.56 -7.29 15.31
CA GLY A 790 -31.87 -6.01 15.50
C GLY A 790 -30.95 -5.65 14.32
N SER A 791 -30.19 -6.64 13.81
CA SER A 791 -29.33 -6.45 12.63
C SER A 791 -30.12 -6.23 11.35
N GLN A 792 -31.27 -6.89 11.19
CA GLN A 792 -32.16 -6.67 10.03
C GLN A 792 -32.81 -5.28 10.08
N LEU A 793 -33.27 -4.85 11.26
CA LEU A 793 -33.83 -3.51 11.48
C LEU A 793 -32.79 -2.40 11.20
N ASP A 794 -31.56 -2.56 11.69
CA ASP A 794 -30.47 -1.61 11.42
C ASP A 794 -30.18 -1.50 9.90
N SER A 795 -30.15 -2.64 9.19
CA SER A 795 -29.95 -2.68 7.73
C SER A 795 -31.09 -2.01 6.96
N ALA A 796 -32.34 -2.26 7.37
CA ALA A 796 -33.52 -1.64 6.75
C ALA A 796 -33.54 -0.11 6.97
N LEU A 797 -33.17 0.35 8.17
CA LEU A 797 -33.05 1.79 8.48
C LEU A 797 -31.90 2.46 7.71
N LEU A 798 -30.78 1.76 7.47
CA LEU A 798 -29.69 2.25 6.61
C LEU A 798 -30.14 2.38 5.15
N SER A 799 -30.82 1.35 4.62
CA SER A 799 -31.40 1.40 3.26
C SER A 799 -32.39 2.55 3.12
N LEU A 800 -33.31 2.71 4.07
CA LEU A 800 -34.30 3.78 4.07
C LEU A 800 -33.64 5.17 4.16
N ARG A 801 -32.58 5.35 4.95
CA ARG A 801 -31.82 6.62 4.98
C ARG A 801 -31.24 6.99 3.60
N GLY A 802 -30.94 6.00 2.74
CA GLY A 802 -30.47 6.22 1.38
C GLY A 802 -31.55 6.67 0.38
N THR A 803 -32.80 6.25 0.55
CA THR A 803 -33.89 6.53 -0.43
C THR A 803 -34.89 7.59 0.03
N VAL A 804 -35.07 7.78 1.35
CA VAL A 804 -36.16 8.57 1.94
C VAL A 804 -36.29 9.99 1.37
N PHE A 805 -35.18 10.64 1.00
CA PHE A 805 -35.23 11.98 0.41
C PHE A 805 -35.81 11.95 -1.01
N ALA A 806 -35.38 11.00 -1.86
CA ALA A 806 -35.91 10.83 -3.21
C ALA A 806 -37.38 10.39 -3.20
N ASP A 807 -37.76 9.46 -2.31
CA ASP A 807 -39.15 9.02 -2.14
C ASP A 807 -40.06 10.18 -1.68
N MET A 808 -39.59 11.00 -0.73
CA MET A 808 -40.26 12.21 -0.26
C MET A 808 -40.41 13.25 -1.37
N VAL A 809 -39.36 13.51 -2.15
CA VAL A 809 -39.37 14.43 -3.29
C VAL A 809 -40.40 13.97 -4.32
N ASN A 810 -40.39 12.70 -4.73
CA ASN A 810 -41.33 12.16 -5.70
C ASN A 810 -42.78 12.33 -5.25
N ALA A 811 -43.12 11.92 -4.02
CA ALA A 811 -44.47 12.08 -3.49
C ALA A 811 -44.90 13.56 -3.38
N THR A 812 -43.98 14.45 -3.02
CA THR A 812 -44.26 15.90 -2.89
C THR A 812 -44.41 16.58 -4.26
N ARG A 813 -43.64 16.16 -5.27
CA ARG A 813 -43.82 16.59 -6.66
C ARG A 813 -45.19 16.19 -7.20
N ARG A 814 -45.60 14.93 -7.02
CA ARG A 814 -46.94 14.45 -7.43
C ARG A 814 -48.07 15.19 -6.72
N PHE A 815 -47.88 15.52 -5.45
CA PHE A 815 -48.82 16.37 -4.72
C PHE A 815 -48.93 17.78 -5.34
N LEU A 816 -47.80 18.42 -5.68
CA LEU A 816 -47.79 19.74 -6.34
C LEU A 816 -48.37 19.70 -7.77
N GLU A 817 -48.23 18.58 -8.48
CA GLU A 817 -48.86 18.34 -9.79
C GLU A 817 -50.39 18.14 -9.68
N ALA A 818 -50.88 17.70 -8.52
CA ALA A 818 -52.29 17.39 -8.27
C ALA A 818 -53.09 18.50 -7.57
N GLU A 819 -52.45 19.46 -6.89
CA GLU A 819 -53.14 20.68 -6.41
C GLU A 819 -53.42 21.62 -7.60
N PRO A 820 -54.69 21.96 -7.90
CA PRO A 820 -54.98 23.07 -8.79
C PRO A 820 -54.53 24.39 -8.13
N ASN A 821 -53.72 25.15 -8.87
CA ASN A 821 -53.20 26.48 -8.48
C ASN A 821 -54.32 27.46 -8.07
#